data_AF-A0A3R7RNG3-F1
#
_entry.id   AF-A0A3R7RNG3-F1
#
_cell.length_a   1.000
_cell.length_b   1.000
_cell.length_c   1.000
_cell.angle_alpha   90.00
_cell.angle_beta   90.00
_cell.angle_gamma   90.00
#
_symmetry.space_group_name_H-M   'P 1'
#
loop_
_entity.id
_entity.type
_entity.pdbx_description
1 polymer ?
#
loop_
_entity_poly.entity_id
_entity_poly.type
_entity_poly.pdbx_seq_one_letter_code
_entity_poly.pdbx_strand_id
1 'polypeptide(L)'
;MSNSNWFSGLAIAAGVLLASTGVSHADDTSACGLPESGDCFEDNGSAGCADETCCLEVCAIDLFCCKEVWDTTCADLAATLCGGGGGGNCGDPDAGACDVANGTPGCDDLECCTDVCAVDPYCCDTAWDGICADESTTICYDGPSPENDECVDAIDLGTGDSVTAFSTLGANTSGPDLPAECESFGEIIIRGDIWFTWTASTDEIVVISTCNDADFDTRLALYSGDCENLVFEACNDDGLGCAGFTSELIAPVVAGTTYIIQIGGFNPPAQGTGNLTICEGDACLAGCILNCEKTDVPENELCGEDLNGGCNDPSGGNASQLIEVGDTVCGTIWASGGTRDTDWFDFTITERSRLTWSVEANVPVVLFFLSSECPPATQIGNAYDTCPAVHTGCLDAGTYRVFVAANGFDGVPCGSGPLNTYRATLTAEPAFVEGDTCDEAIVIGDFEGDVEFSTDCASTDGPALPAECESFGSSTIYNDIYMSWTVPSDGDWFFSTCNQATFDTRLAAYAGCDGALLGCNDDDVNCAGFTSLLSLSGLTAGEEVIIQVGAWGDGVSGSGVLTIGTGGGGPTPPENDDCSDAIDITDGLTSISNIASTTDGPTLPVECAKFGNAEIFNDVWYLYEATFDGTAVVSFCPVGDVTFDTRLAAYFPGCKDSNPLACNDDTCGLSSEISFPTVCGESYLIRVGSYSAAGFGIGTLDITASGEDCGGGGGCPADFNDDGIVDGADFGLLLVSWGECAGCPEDLNDDGLVDGADVGLLLVAWGFCP
;
A
#
# COMPACT_ATOMS: atom_id res chain seq x y z
N MET A 1 -26.55 -47.52 15.87
CA MET A 1 -26.71 -48.70 14.98
C MET A 1 -27.05 -48.20 13.59
N SER A 2 -26.40 -48.76 12.56
CA SER A 2 -26.72 -48.63 11.12
C SER A 2 -26.53 -47.28 10.41
N ASN A 3 -25.71 -47.33 9.37
CA ASN A 3 -25.54 -46.33 8.30
C ASN A 3 -26.80 -46.15 7.44
N SER A 4 -26.88 -45.05 6.69
CA SER A 4 -26.95 -45.08 5.20
C SER A 4 -26.87 -43.69 4.55
N ASN A 5 -26.25 -43.62 3.36
CA ASN A 5 -26.07 -42.43 2.50
C ASN A 5 -27.39 -41.87 1.92
N TRP A 6 -27.26 -40.78 1.14
CA TRP A 6 -27.90 -40.35 -0.15
C TRP A 6 -27.82 -38.80 -0.16
N PHE A 7 -27.62 -38.04 -1.24
CA PHE A 7 -28.20 -38.16 -2.59
C PHE A 7 -27.18 -38.16 -3.75
N SER A 8 -27.21 -37.16 -4.65
CA SER A 8 -26.98 -37.31 -6.10
C SER A 8 -26.70 -35.98 -6.79
N GLY A 9 -26.08 -35.98 -7.98
CA GLY A 9 -25.84 -34.76 -8.80
C GLY A 9 -26.79 -34.58 -9.99
N LEU A 10 -26.55 -33.54 -10.81
CA LEU A 10 -27.13 -33.37 -12.15
C LEU A 10 -26.35 -32.29 -12.96
N ALA A 11 -26.20 -32.50 -14.26
CA ALA A 11 -25.62 -31.58 -15.24
C ALA A 11 -26.52 -31.52 -16.50
N ILE A 12 -26.41 -30.46 -17.33
CA ILE A 12 -27.00 -30.13 -18.67
C ILE A 12 -27.00 -28.57 -18.74
N ALA A 13 -26.76 -27.81 -19.83
CA ALA A 13 -26.55 -27.99 -21.29
C ALA A 13 -25.52 -26.91 -21.77
N ALA A 14 -24.69 -27.03 -22.83
CA ALA A 14 -24.85 -27.37 -24.25
C ALA A 14 -25.09 -26.17 -25.21
N GLY A 15 -24.11 -25.91 -26.11
CA GLY A 15 -24.24 -25.02 -27.28
C GLY A 15 -22.91 -24.39 -27.74
N VAL A 16 -22.60 -24.17 -29.04
CA VAL A 16 -22.63 -25.06 -30.23
C VAL A 16 -21.85 -24.40 -31.39
N LEU A 17 -21.10 -25.21 -32.17
CA LEU A 17 -20.55 -24.95 -33.54
C LEU A 17 -19.63 -23.74 -33.80
N LEU A 18 -18.44 -24.03 -34.34
CA LEU A 18 -18.13 -23.76 -35.76
C LEU A 18 -17.10 -24.79 -36.27
N ALA A 19 -16.98 -24.93 -37.60
CA ALA A 19 -16.38 -26.11 -38.23
C ALA A 19 -15.15 -25.79 -39.09
N SER A 20 -14.21 -26.73 -39.15
CA SER A 20 -13.34 -26.89 -40.31
C SER A 20 -13.10 -28.36 -40.65
N THR A 21 -12.95 -28.60 -41.94
CA THR A 21 -12.89 -29.88 -42.64
C THR A 21 -11.72 -30.78 -42.23
N GLY A 22 -11.98 -32.05 -41.95
CA GLY A 22 -10.92 -33.06 -41.96
C GLY A 22 -10.39 -33.30 -43.38
N VAL A 23 -9.06 -33.35 -43.52
CA VAL A 23 -8.37 -33.98 -44.63
C VAL A 23 -7.52 -35.11 -44.05
N SER A 24 -7.76 -36.33 -44.52
CA SER A 24 -7.00 -37.51 -44.11
C SER A 24 -5.61 -37.53 -44.73
N HIS A 25 -4.56 -37.50 -43.90
CA HIS A 25 -3.20 -37.92 -44.25
C HIS A 25 -2.64 -38.88 -43.20
N ALA A 26 -3.32 -40.01 -43.00
CA ALA A 26 -2.74 -41.16 -42.33
C ALA A 26 -1.92 -41.98 -43.35
N ASP A 27 -0.76 -41.46 -43.78
CA ASP A 27 0.28 -42.27 -44.46
C ASP A 27 1.69 -41.60 -44.59
N ASP A 28 2.13 -40.70 -43.68
CA ASP A 28 3.42 -39.99 -43.93
C ASP A 28 4.32 -39.56 -42.74
N THR A 29 4.32 -40.21 -41.56
CA THR A 29 5.31 -39.95 -40.47
C THR A 29 5.78 -41.22 -39.71
N SER A 30 5.84 -42.38 -40.38
CA SER A 30 5.86 -43.71 -39.75
C SER A 30 7.13 -44.15 -38.98
N ALA A 31 7.99 -43.23 -38.54
CA ALA A 31 9.25 -43.56 -37.85
C ALA A 31 9.66 -42.60 -36.70
N CYS A 32 8.81 -41.61 -36.37
CA CYS A 32 8.84 -40.96 -35.06
C CYS A 32 8.39 -41.93 -33.96
N GLY A 33 8.97 -41.82 -32.76
CA GLY A 33 8.58 -42.62 -31.59
C GLY A 33 9.07 -44.08 -31.61
N LEU A 34 9.90 -44.46 -32.58
CA LEU A 34 10.48 -45.81 -32.65
C LEU A 34 11.78 -45.86 -31.84
N PRO A 35 11.95 -46.79 -30.87
CA PRO A 35 13.18 -46.90 -30.09
C PRO A 35 14.45 -47.21 -30.90
N GLU A 36 14.26 -47.67 -32.15
CA GLU A 36 15.34 -47.96 -33.11
C GLU A 36 15.73 -46.76 -33.99
N SER A 37 15.02 -45.63 -33.87
CA SER A 37 15.34 -44.37 -34.55
C SER A 37 16.41 -43.53 -33.82
N GLY A 38 16.83 -43.89 -32.61
CA GLY A 38 17.90 -43.18 -31.88
C GLY A 38 17.48 -41.85 -31.23
N ASP A 39 18.45 -41.14 -30.67
CA ASP A 39 18.22 -39.90 -29.91
C ASP A 39 17.71 -38.76 -30.81
N CYS A 40 16.89 -37.87 -30.25
CA CYS A 40 16.39 -36.67 -30.94
C CYS A 40 17.42 -35.55 -30.97
N PHE A 41 18.34 -35.50 -30.00
CA PHE A 41 19.31 -34.41 -29.82
C PHE A 41 20.69 -34.71 -30.42
N GLU A 42 20.83 -35.81 -31.17
CA GLU A 42 22.04 -36.23 -31.88
C GLU A 42 21.72 -36.58 -33.35
N ASP A 43 22.73 -36.52 -34.23
CA ASP A 43 22.65 -37.03 -35.61
C ASP A 43 22.59 -38.57 -35.58
N ASN A 44 21.38 -39.10 -35.54
CA ASN A 44 21.12 -40.53 -35.44
C ASN A 44 21.09 -41.24 -36.82
N GLY A 45 21.01 -40.48 -37.91
CA GLY A 45 21.05 -41.01 -39.27
C GLY A 45 19.83 -41.85 -39.70
N SER A 46 18.75 -41.87 -38.91
CA SER A 46 17.48 -42.56 -39.19
C SER A 46 16.43 -41.57 -39.72
N ALA A 47 15.22 -42.02 -40.06
CA ALA A 47 14.14 -41.13 -40.50
C ALA A 47 13.20 -40.80 -39.33
N GLY A 48 13.65 -39.96 -38.40
CA GLY A 48 12.95 -39.63 -37.15
C GLY A 48 13.84 -39.81 -35.93
N CYS A 49 13.25 -39.78 -34.74
CA CYS A 49 13.93 -40.09 -33.48
C CYS A 49 12.98 -40.79 -32.50
N ALA A 50 13.52 -41.23 -31.36
CA ALA A 50 12.84 -42.12 -30.42
C ALA A 50 11.78 -41.44 -29.53
N ASP A 51 11.85 -40.12 -29.31
CA ASP A 51 10.76 -39.38 -28.66
C ASP A 51 9.68 -39.04 -29.70
N GLU A 52 8.48 -39.58 -29.54
CA GLU A 52 7.37 -39.36 -30.47
C GLU A 52 6.92 -37.90 -30.49
N THR A 53 6.91 -37.22 -29.34
CA THR A 53 6.41 -35.85 -29.19
C THR A 53 7.37 -34.86 -29.84
N CYS A 54 8.65 -34.91 -29.44
CA CYS A 54 9.67 -34.04 -30.00
C CYS A 54 9.84 -34.28 -31.52
N CYS A 55 9.84 -35.55 -31.95
CA CYS A 55 9.93 -35.87 -33.37
C CYS A 55 8.77 -35.25 -34.17
N LEU A 56 7.53 -35.32 -33.67
CA LEU A 56 6.38 -34.76 -34.38
C LEU A 56 6.40 -33.22 -34.44
N GLU A 57 6.94 -32.53 -33.43
CA GLU A 57 7.09 -31.07 -33.45
C GLU A 57 8.17 -30.61 -34.44
N VAL A 58 9.34 -31.24 -34.43
CA VAL A 58 10.40 -31.01 -35.43
C VAL A 58 9.88 -31.29 -36.85
N CYS A 59 9.16 -32.40 -37.05
CA CYS A 59 8.54 -32.78 -38.33
C CYS A 59 7.46 -31.81 -38.83
N ALA A 60 6.80 -31.07 -37.93
CA ALA A 60 5.83 -30.04 -38.33
C ALA A 60 6.52 -28.82 -38.95
N ILE A 61 7.81 -28.62 -38.67
CA ILE A 61 8.63 -27.51 -39.16
C ILE A 61 9.49 -27.96 -40.36
N ASP A 62 10.20 -29.09 -40.26
CA ASP A 62 10.90 -29.71 -41.39
C ASP A 62 10.59 -31.20 -41.54
N LEU A 63 9.83 -31.51 -42.59
CA LEU A 63 9.48 -32.88 -42.97
C LEU A 63 10.70 -33.72 -43.40
N PHE A 64 11.83 -33.10 -43.77
CA PHE A 64 13.05 -33.84 -44.14
C PHE A 64 13.52 -34.76 -43.01
N CYS A 65 13.46 -34.29 -41.77
CA CYS A 65 13.92 -34.99 -40.56
C CYS A 65 13.27 -36.36 -40.34
N CYS A 66 12.00 -36.53 -40.74
CA CYS A 66 11.26 -37.81 -40.64
C CYS A 66 10.87 -38.43 -41.98
N LYS A 67 11.41 -37.93 -43.10
CA LYS A 67 11.30 -38.53 -44.43
C LYS A 67 12.60 -39.17 -44.90
N GLU A 68 13.72 -38.48 -44.71
CA GLU A 68 14.98 -38.80 -45.37
C GLU A 68 16.09 -39.15 -44.36
N VAL A 69 16.42 -38.21 -43.46
CA VAL A 69 17.43 -38.41 -42.41
C VAL A 69 17.28 -37.38 -41.28
N TRP A 70 17.49 -37.81 -40.05
CA TRP A 70 17.64 -37.00 -38.85
C TRP A 70 19.13 -36.67 -38.68
N ASP A 71 19.54 -35.56 -39.30
CA ASP A 71 20.92 -35.07 -39.24
C ASP A 71 21.14 -34.02 -38.13
N THR A 72 22.36 -33.50 -37.99
CA THR A 72 22.70 -32.44 -37.02
C THR A 72 21.74 -31.24 -37.03
N THR A 73 21.16 -30.87 -38.18
CA THR A 73 20.20 -29.75 -38.27
C THR A 73 18.87 -30.09 -37.58
N CYS A 74 18.45 -31.36 -37.67
CA CYS A 74 17.26 -31.87 -36.99
C CYS A 74 17.51 -31.95 -35.48
N ALA A 75 18.72 -32.33 -35.06
CA ALA A 75 19.15 -32.34 -33.67
C ALA A 75 19.21 -30.93 -33.05
N ASP A 76 19.81 -29.95 -33.73
CA ASP A 76 19.86 -28.54 -33.28
C ASP A 76 18.43 -27.96 -33.15
N LEU A 77 17.54 -28.30 -34.09
CA LEU A 77 16.15 -27.88 -34.08
C LEU A 77 15.36 -28.57 -32.94
N ALA A 78 15.64 -29.84 -32.67
CA ALA A 78 15.09 -30.57 -31.52
C ALA A 78 15.54 -29.95 -30.19
N ALA A 79 16.84 -29.66 -30.03
CA ALA A 79 17.37 -29.03 -28.82
C ALA A 79 16.68 -27.68 -28.52
N THR A 80 16.37 -26.91 -29.57
CA THR A 80 15.68 -25.61 -29.47
C THR A 80 14.19 -25.73 -29.13
N LEU A 81 13.50 -26.76 -29.62
CA LEU A 81 12.05 -26.91 -29.48
C LEU A 81 11.63 -27.77 -28.27
N CYS A 82 12.40 -28.81 -27.99
CA CYS A 82 12.05 -29.88 -27.06
C CYS A 82 12.86 -29.84 -25.75
N GLY A 83 13.86 -28.96 -25.63
CA GLY A 83 14.59 -28.71 -24.39
C GLY A 83 15.33 -29.92 -23.82
N GLY A 84 16.22 -30.55 -24.61
CA GLY A 84 17.02 -31.69 -24.15
C GLY A 84 18.50 -31.58 -24.45
N GLY A 85 19.33 -31.71 -23.40
CA GLY A 85 20.78 -31.81 -23.52
C GLY A 85 21.53 -31.54 -22.21
N GLY A 86 21.71 -32.57 -21.38
CA GLY A 86 22.74 -32.62 -20.30
C GLY A 86 22.59 -31.61 -19.15
N GLY A 87 21.98 -32.03 -18.05
CA GLY A 87 21.83 -31.22 -16.84
C GLY A 87 20.81 -31.89 -15.92
N GLY A 88 21.25 -32.89 -15.16
CA GLY A 88 20.35 -33.71 -14.34
C GLY A 88 21.06 -34.57 -13.29
N ASN A 89 22.34 -34.31 -13.05
CA ASN A 89 23.14 -34.91 -11.99
C ASN A 89 24.18 -33.89 -11.57
N CYS A 90 24.58 -33.92 -10.30
CA CYS A 90 25.68 -33.12 -9.79
C CYS A 90 26.99 -33.31 -10.55
N GLY A 91 27.69 -32.20 -10.77
CA GLY A 91 28.97 -32.19 -11.46
C GLY A 91 28.85 -32.25 -12.99
N ASP A 92 27.69 -31.89 -13.55
CA ASP A 92 27.50 -31.80 -15.00
C ASP A 92 27.97 -30.43 -15.51
N PRO A 93 29.08 -30.32 -16.26
CA PRO A 93 29.67 -29.03 -16.64
C PRO A 93 28.75 -28.12 -17.46
N ASP A 94 27.70 -28.68 -18.06
CA ASP A 94 26.73 -27.96 -18.88
C ASP A 94 25.52 -27.44 -18.06
N ALA A 95 25.37 -27.85 -16.80
CA ALA A 95 24.34 -27.32 -15.87
C ALA A 95 24.67 -25.90 -15.36
N GLY A 96 25.94 -25.50 -15.40
CA GLY A 96 26.39 -24.16 -14.99
C GLY A 96 26.60 -24.00 -13.47
N ALA A 97 27.10 -22.82 -13.10
CA ALA A 97 27.60 -22.52 -11.76
C ALA A 97 26.52 -22.68 -10.68
N CYS A 98 26.90 -23.27 -9.55
CA CYS A 98 25.99 -23.57 -8.46
C CYS A 98 25.36 -22.32 -7.82
N ASP A 99 26.08 -21.20 -7.76
CA ASP A 99 25.60 -19.91 -7.26
C ASP A 99 24.64 -19.18 -8.22
N VAL A 100 24.17 -19.84 -9.28
CA VAL A 100 23.24 -19.29 -10.27
C VAL A 100 22.10 -20.27 -10.56
N ALA A 101 20.86 -19.80 -10.42
CA ALA A 101 19.67 -20.53 -10.83
C ALA A 101 19.73 -20.88 -12.33
N ASN A 102 19.77 -22.18 -12.65
CA ASN A 102 19.90 -22.69 -14.01
C ASN A 102 18.62 -23.37 -14.53
N GLY A 103 17.68 -23.73 -13.64
CA GLY A 103 16.38 -24.31 -13.99
C GLY A 103 16.40 -25.79 -14.37
N THR A 104 17.56 -26.46 -14.26
CA THR A 104 17.75 -27.90 -14.48
C THR A 104 18.17 -28.58 -13.17
N PRO A 105 17.98 -29.90 -12.97
CA PRO A 105 18.40 -30.53 -11.72
C PRO A 105 19.94 -30.60 -11.57
N GLY A 106 20.46 -30.00 -10.50
CA GLY A 106 21.90 -29.95 -10.18
C GLY A 106 22.66 -28.76 -10.78
N CYS A 107 23.97 -28.71 -10.50
CA CYS A 107 24.92 -27.72 -11.01
C CYS A 107 26.28 -28.35 -11.36
N ASP A 108 27.21 -27.53 -11.86
CA ASP A 108 28.50 -27.95 -12.45
C ASP A 108 29.57 -28.43 -11.47
N ASP A 109 29.49 -28.09 -10.18
CA ASP A 109 30.35 -28.64 -9.14
C ASP A 109 29.72 -29.87 -8.47
N LEU A 110 30.45 -30.99 -8.51
CA LEU A 110 29.98 -32.28 -8.01
C LEU A 110 29.83 -32.32 -6.48
N GLU A 111 30.75 -31.70 -5.75
CA GLU A 111 30.82 -31.80 -4.28
C GLU A 111 29.78 -30.86 -3.70
N CYS A 112 29.81 -29.59 -4.11
CA CYS A 112 28.78 -28.59 -3.83
C CYS A 112 27.37 -29.10 -4.08
N CYS A 113 27.09 -29.54 -5.31
CA CYS A 113 25.76 -30.00 -5.67
C CYS A 113 25.32 -31.17 -4.80
N THR A 114 26.20 -32.14 -4.54
CA THR A 114 25.84 -33.33 -3.73
C THR A 114 25.47 -32.93 -2.30
N ASP A 115 26.14 -31.93 -1.74
CA ASP A 115 25.87 -31.44 -0.39
C ASP A 115 24.57 -30.61 -0.34
N VAL A 116 24.28 -29.79 -1.35
CA VAL A 116 22.97 -29.10 -1.49
C VAL A 116 21.84 -30.12 -1.65
N CYS A 117 21.97 -31.14 -2.52
CA CYS A 117 20.96 -32.21 -2.66
C CYS A 117 20.66 -32.96 -1.37
N ALA A 118 21.62 -32.99 -0.43
CA ALA A 118 21.46 -33.68 0.85
C ALA A 118 20.63 -32.85 1.85
N VAL A 119 20.54 -31.54 1.64
CA VAL A 119 19.69 -30.59 2.38
C VAL A 119 18.33 -30.47 1.67
N ASP A 120 18.31 -30.05 0.41
CA ASP A 120 17.11 -30.02 -0.42
C ASP A 120 17.20 -30.95 -1.66
N PRO A 121 16.53 -32.12 -1.62
CA PRO A 121 16.40 -33.01 -2.78
C PRO A 121 15.72 -32.37 -4.01
N TYR A 122 14.89 -31.32 -3.83
CA TYR A 122 14.20 -30.66 -4.95
C TYR A 122 15.19 -30.09 -5.98
N CYS A 123 16.32 -29.54 -5.51
CA CYS A 123 17.39 -29.00 -6.35
C CYS A 123 17.96 -30.02 -7.35
N CYS A 124 17.82 -31.32 -7.06
CA CYS A 124 18.46 -32.40 -7.80
C CYS A 124 17.46 -33.43 -8.38
N ASP A 125 16.22 -33.45 -7.88
CA ASP A 125 15.11 -34.22 -8.44
C ASP A 125 14.22 -33.38 -9.39
N THR A 126 14.21 -32.04 -9.28
CA THR A 126 13.27 -31.16 -10.00
C THR A 126 13.93 -30.01 -10.75
N ALA A 127 14.57 -29.06 -10.07
CA ALA A 127 15.22 -27.91 -10.69
C ALA A 127 16.13 -27.14 -9.72
N TRP A 128 17.27 -26.67 -10.21
CA TRP A 128 18.16 -25.74 -9.52
C TRP A 128 17.69 -24.30 -9.74
N ASP A 129 16.83 -23.82 -8.84
CA ASP A 129 16.26 -22.48 -8.89
C ASP A 129 17.00 -21.46 -8.00
N GLY A 130 16.38 -20.32 -7.70
CA GLY A 130 16.98 -19.27 -6.87
C GLY A 130 17.27 -19.74 -5.44
N ILE A 131 16.44 -20.60 -4.88
CA ILE A 131 16.64 -21.15 -3.53
C ILE A 131 17.89 -22.03 -3.57
N CYS A 132 17.96 -22.99 -4.49
CA CYS A 132 19.13 -23.86 -4.65
C CYS A 132 20.44 -23.09 -4.88
N ALA A 133 20.38 -21.97 -5.61
CA ALA A 133 21.51 -21.09 -5.82
C ALA A 133 21.96 -20.41 -4.50
N ASP A 134 21.02 -19.83 -3.75
CA ASP A 134 21.30 -19.19 -2.46
C ASP A 134 21.81 -20.22 -1.43
N GLU A 135 21.19 -21.40 -1.33
CA GLU A 135 21.65 -22.52 -0.49
C GLU A 135 23.11 -22.89 -0.81
N SER A 136 23.47 -22.93 -2.10
CA SER A 136 24.83 -23.26 -2.52
C SER A 136 25.87 -22.23 -2.07
N THR A 137 25.52 -20.93 -1.98
CA THR A 137 26.47 -19.90 -1.51
C THR A 137 26.90 -20.12 -0.05
N THR A 138 26.04 -20.80 0.73
CA THR A 138 26.30 -21.21 2.12
C THR A 138 26.93 -22.60 2.19
N ILE A 139 26.31 -23.61 1.56
CA ILE A 139 26.70 -25.02 1.66
C ILE A 139 28.03 -25.28 0.95
N CYS A 140 28.30 -24.59 -0.16
CA CYS A 140 29.43 -24.83 -1.06
C CYS A 140 30.56 -23.81 -0.91
N TYR A 141 30.63 -23.12 0.22
CA TYR A 141 31.63 -22.10 0.46
C TYR A 141 33.06 -22.70 0.50
N ASP A 142 33.77 -22.70 -0.63
CA ASP A 142 35.22 -23.05 -0.74
C ASP A 142 36.14 -21.88 -0.30
N GLY A 143 35.60 -20.93 0.48
CA GLY A 143 36.42 -19.97 1.19
C GLY A 143 37.04 -20.59 2.46
N PRO A 144 38.08 -19.97 3.04
CA PRO A 144 38.56 -20.37 4.36
C PRO A 144 37.46 -20.08 5.40
N SER A 145 37.25 -20.98 6.36
CA SER A 145 36.34 -20.69 7.48
C SER A 145 36.77 -19.42 8.24
N PRO A 146 35.85 -18.68 8.87
CA PRO A 146 36.15 -17.44 9.58
C PRO A 146 37.27 -17.60 10.62
N GLU A 147 38.05 -16.54 10.87
CA GLU A 147 39.14 -16.62 11.87
C GLU A 147 38.63 -16.92 13.30
N ASN A 148 37.33 -16.74 13.55
CA ASN A 148 36.62 -16.96 14.82
C ASN A 148 35.54 -18.06 14.75
N ASP A 149 35.72 -19.04 13.88
CA ASP A 149 34.90 -20.24 13.68
C ASP A 149 34.77 -21.14 14.95
N GLU A 150 35.74 -21.07 15.85
CA GLU A 150 35.75 -21.81 17.12
C GLU A 150 35.78 -20.85 18.32
N CYS A 151 35.10 -21.20 19.42
CA CYS A 151 35.10 -20.38 20.65
C CYS A 151 36.51 -20.02 21.13
N VAL A 152 37.48 -20.94 21.00
CA VAL A 152 38.87 -20.71 21.43
C VAL A 152 39.62 -19.67 20.59
N ASP A 153 39.12 -19.37 19.40
CA ASP A 153 39.67 -18.40 18.45
C ASP A 153 38.78 -17.13 18.34
N ALA A 154 37.84 -16.95 19.30
CA ALA A 154 36.92 -15.82 19.37
C ALA A 154 37.62 -14.45 19.29
N ILE A 155 37.12 -13.56 18.42
CA ILE A 155 37.67 -12.21 18.24
C ILE A 155 37.34 -11.31 19.45
N ASP A 156 38.36 -10.66 20.01
CA ASP A 156 38.23 -9.68 21.10
C ASP A 156 37.76 -8.33 20.55
N LEU A 157 36.53 -7.95 20.91
CA LEU A 157 35.87 -6.69 20.57
C LEU A 157 36.25 -5.54 21.53
N GLY A 158 36.97 -5.83 22.61
CA GLY A 158 37.46 -4.85 23.58
C GLY A 158 36.50 -4.62 24.75
N THR A 159 36.14 -3.35 24.98
CA THR A 159 35.42 -2.91 26.18
C THR A 159 34.55 -1.69 25.90
N GLY A 160 33.31 -1.68 26.36
CA GLY A 160 32.34 -0.65 26.00
C GLY A 160 31.58 -1.00 24.70
N ASP A 161 30.87 -0.01 24.18
CA ASP A 161 30.12 -0.10 22.92
C ASP A 161 31.01 -0.49 21.73
N SER A 162 30.47 -1.28 20.81
CA SER A 162 31.16 -1.72 19.60
C SER A 162 30.18 -1.95 18.45
N VAL A 163 30.61 -1.72 17.22
CA VAL A 163 29.91 -2.16 16.00
C VAL A 163 30.94 -2.85 15.13
N THR A 164 30.73 -4.14 14.85
CA THR A 164 31.71 -4.99 14.16
C THR A 164 31.03 -5.80 13.07
N ALA A 165 31.48 -5.63 11.83
CA ALA A 165 31.03 -6.43 10.70
C ALA A 165 31.49 -7.89 10.86
N PHE A 166 30.61 -8.84 10.54
CA PHE A 166 30.87 -10.28 10.64
C PHE A 166 30.39 -11.04 9.39
N SER A 167 30.83 -12.29 9.29
CA SER A 167 30.40 -13.25 8.26
C SER A 167 30.40 -14.65 8.88
N THR A 168 29.27 -15.35 8.81
CA THR A 168 29.14 -16.76 9.22
C THR A 168 29.35 -17.72 8.06
N LEU A 169 29.50 -17.22 6.82
CA LEU A 169 29.79 -18.03 5.64
C LEU A 169 31.03 -18.91 5.85
N GLY A 170 30.86 -20.22 5.67
CA GLY A 170 31.92 -21.21 5.87
C GLY A 170 32.22 -21.55 7.33
N ALA A 171 31.47 -21.02 8.29
CA ALA A 171 31.58 -21.42 9.69
C ALA A 171 30.98 -22.83 9.90
N ASN A 172 31.53 -23.54 10.87
CA ASN A 172 31.09 -24.87 11.24
C ASN A 172 29.93 -24.80 12.26
N THR A 173 29.66 -25.87 13.01
CA THR A 173 28.66 -25.84 14.09
C THR A 173 29.29 -26.50 15.31
N SER A 174 29.98 -25.67 16.11
CA SER A 174 30.87 -26.09 17.20
C SER A 174 30.27 -25.87 18.59
N GLY A 175 29.27 -25.00 18.71
CA GLY A 175 28.71 -24.59 19.99
C GLY A 175 27.90 -25.63 20.77
N PRO A 176 27.61 -25.33 22.05
CA PRO A 176 26.81 -26.19 22.91
C PRO A 176 25.30 -26.10 22.58
N ASP A 177 24.56 -27.16 22.90
CA ASP A 177 23.10 -27.12 22.95
C ASP A 177 22.63 -26.02 23.94
N LEU A 178 21.75 -25.13 23.49
CA LEU A 178 21.13 -24.09 24.31
C LEU A 178 20.18 -24.69 25.38
N PRO A 179 19.96 -23.99 26.51
CA PRO A 179 19.00 -24.43 27.53
C PRO A 179 17.55 -24.35 27.03
N ALA A 180 16.64 -25.01 27.73
CA ALA A 180 15.22 -25.09 27.34
C ALA A 180 14.49 -23.73 27.40
N GLU A 181 14.95 -22.78 28.20
CA GLU A 181 14.47 -21.38 28.14
C GLU A 181 14.83 -20.66 26.83
N CYS A 182 15.74 -21.22 26.03
CA CYS A 182 16.13 -20.75 24.70
C CYS A 182 15.64 -21.67 23.57
N GLU A 183 14.70 -22.58 23.84
CA GLU A 183 14.13 -23.47 22.82
C GLU A 183 13.11 -22.69 21.97
N SER A 184 13.49 -22.33 20.75
CA SER A 184 12.63 -21.68 19.77
C SER A 184 12.19 -22.69 18.72
N PHE A 185 10.87 -22.87 18.57
CA PHE A 185 10.20 -23.88 17.72
C PHE A 185 10.76 -25.32 17.78
N GLY A 186 11.42 -25.70 18.88
CA GLY A 186 12.02 -27.03 19.09
C GLY A 186 13.49 -27.16 18.65
N GLU A 187 14.14 -26.06 18.26
CA GLU A 187 15.57 -26.00 17.97
C GLU A 187 16.33 -25.33 19.13
N ILE A 188 17.51 -25.88 19.41
CA ILE A 188 18.41 -25.51 20.52
C ILE A 188 19.86 -25.31 20.05
N ILE A 189 20.14 -25.45 18.75
CA ILE A 189 21.48 -25.31 18.15
C ILE A 189 21.56 -23.99 17.39
N ILE A 190 22.59 -23.17 17.66
CA ILE A 190 22.99 -22.07 16.78
C ILE A 190 23.86 -22.66 15.67
N ARG A 191 23.52 -22.42 14.40
CA ARG A 191 24.14 -23.07 13.23
C ARG A 191 25.08 -22.13 12.50
N GLY A 192 26.17 -22.65 11.93
CA GLY A 192 27.17 -21.79 11.26
C GLY A 192 27.77 -20.77 12.23
N ASP A 193 28.17 -21.21 13.42
CA ASP A 193 28.39 -20.32 14.55
C ASP A 193 29.81 -19.76 14.63
N ILE A 194 29.90 -18.44 14.82
CA ILE A 194 31.14 -17.69 15.04
C ILE A 194 31.13 -17.02 16.40
N TRP A 195 32.33 -16.76 16.92
CA TRP A 195 32.52 -16.41 18.32
C TRP A 195 33.22 -15.07 18.52
N PHE A 196 32.77 -14.32 19.53
CA PHE A 196 33.39 -13.08 19.95
C PHE A 196 33.60 -13.05 21.47
N THR A 197 34.61 -12.31 21.92
CA THR A 197 34.78 -11.95 23.32
C THR A 197 34.64 -10.44 23.49
N TRP A 198 34.04 -10.02 24.59
CA TRP A 198 33.79 -8.62 24.89
C TRP A 198 33.77 -8.41 26.40
N THR A 199 34.29 -7.29 26.88
CA THR A 199 34.37 -6.99 28.32
C THR A 199 33.45 -5.83 28.67
N ALA A 200 32.47 -6.07 29.55
CA ALA A 200 31.55 -5.03 29.99
C ALA A 200 32.28 -3.90 30.75
N SER A 201 31.93 -2.65 30.50
CA SER A 201 32.41 -1.46 31.22
C SER A 201 31.42 -0.98 32.30
N THR A 202 30.16 -1.42 32.23
CA THR A 202 29.05 -1.09 33.15
C THR A 202 28.62 -2.27 34.04
N ASP A 203 27.92 -1.95 35.16
CA ASP A 203 27.20 -2.89 36.05
C ASP A 203 25.68 -2.88 35.76
N GLU A 204 25.28 -2.38 34.58
CA GLU A 204 23.89 -2.23 34.11
C GLU A 204 23.54 -3.34 33.10
N ILE A 205 22.85 -3.03 32.01
CA ILE A 205 22.54 -3.97 30.92
C ILE A 205 23.52 -3.86 29.74
N VAL A 206 23.48 -4.83 28.83
CA VAL A 206 24.01 -4.74 27.46
C VAL A 206 22.90 -5.09 26.48
N VAL A 207 22.82 -4.37 25.36
CA VAL A 207 22.08 -4.76 24.16
C VAL A 207 23.08 -5.35 23.17
N ILE A 208 22.80 -6.55 22.66
CA ILE A 208 23.60 -7.23 21.63
C ILE A 208 22.67 -7.56 20.47
N SER A 209 22.94 -6.96 19.32
CA SER A 209 21.98 -6.85 18.23
C SER A 209 22.60 -7.12 16.86
N THR A 210 21.89 -7.92 16.06
CA THR A 210 22.03 -8.07 14.60
C THR A 210 20.79 -7.51 13.88
N CYS A 211 19.86 -6.93 14.64
CA CYS A 211 18.54 -6.46 14.24
C CYS A 211 18.59 -5.50 13.04
N ASN A 212 17.94 -5.88 11.94
CA ASN A 212 17.89 -5.16 10.66
C ASN A 212 19.24 -4.94 9.94
N ASP A 213 20.35 -5.49 10.49
CA ASP A 213 21.72 -5.24 10.04
C ASP A 213 22.42 -6.51 9.53
N ALA A 214 21.78 -7.68 9.64
CA ALA A 214 22.18 -8.95 9.04
C ALA A 214 21.27 -9.35 7.87
N ASP A 215 21.82 -10.10 6.91
CA ASP A 215 21.15 -10.52 5.68
C ASP A 215 20.44 -11.89 5.76
N PHE A 216 20.43 -12.51 6.95
CA PHE A 216 19.89 -13.85 7.20
C PHE A 216 19.19 -13.95 8.56
N ASP A 217 18.40 -15.02 8.74
CA ASP A 217 17.76 -15.42 10.00
C ASP A 217 18.86 -15.75 11.04
N THR A 218 19.05 -14.87 12.02
CA THR A 218 20.16 -14.97 12.99
C THR A 218 19.71 -15.58 14.31
N ARG A 219 20.68 -16.08 15.08
CA ARG A 219 20.49 -16.48 16.47
C ARG A 219 21.71 -16.09 17.31
N LEU A 220 21.44 -15.55 18.50
CA LEU A 220 22.42 -15.03 19.45
C LEU A 220 22.39 -15.80 20.77
N ALA A 221 23.56 -16.05 21.35
CA ALA A 221 23.70 -16.44 22.75
C ALA A 221 24.86 -15.72 23.44
N LEU A 222 24.68 -15.41 24.72
CA LEU A 222 25.64 -14.76 25.59
C LEU A 222 26.02 -15.70 26.74
N TYR A 223 27.33 -15.79 26.99
CA TYR A 223 27.90 -16.61 28.05
C TYR A 223 28.92 -15.83 28.88
N SER A 224 29.12 -16.22 30.13
CA SER A 224 30.32 -15.90 30.91
C SER A 224 31.20 -17.14 31.12
N GLY A 225 32.39 -16.96 31.70
CA GLY A 225 33.34 -18.06 31.96
C GLY A 225 34.44 -18.18 30.92
N ASP A 226 34.67 -19.40 30.42
CA ASP A 226 35.64 -19.72 29.37
C ASP A 226 35.12 -20.83 28.46
N CYS A 227 35.74 -21.03 27.28
CA CYS A 227 35.30 -22.05 26.31
C CYS A 227 35.39 -23.51 26.80
N GLU A 228 36.05 -23.79 27.93
CA GLU A 228 36.00 -25.12 28.56
C GLU A 228 34.81 -25.24 29.54
N ASN A 229 34.24 -24.11 30.00
CA ASN A 229 33.23 -24.00 31.06
C ASN A 229 32.28 -22.81 30.82
N LEU A 230 31.60 -22.78 29.66
CA LEU A 230 30.62 -21.73 29.35
C LEU A 230 29.48 -21.73 30.38
N VAL A 231 29.14 -20.56 30.89
CA VAL A 231 28.00 -20.29 31.76
C VAL A 231 27.00 -19.48 30.94
N PHE A 232 25.82 -20.05 30.67
CA PHE A 232 24.77 -19.37 29.91
C PHE A 232 24.21 -18.16 30.67
N GLU A 233 24.03 -17.03 29.97
CA GLU A 233 23.48 -15.78 30.53
C GLU A 233 22.20 -15.33 29.82
N ALA A 234 22.17 -15.32 28.49
CA ALA A 234 21.01 -14.89 27.68
C ALA A 234 21.06 -15.44 26.24
N CYS A 235 19.93 -15.40 25.53
CA CYS A 235 19.81 -15.76 24.12
C CYS A 235 18.71 -14.92 23.44
N ASN A 236 18.74 -14.87 22.12
CA ASN A 236 17.60 -14.46 21.30
C ASN A 236 17.69 -15.13 19.91
N ASP A 237 16.54 -15.31 19.27
CA ASP A 237 16.37 -15.89 17.94
C ASP A 237 15.77 -14.76 17.07
N ASP A 238 14.46 -14.58 17.14
CA ASP A 238 13.78 -13.39 16.61
C ASP A 238 13.84 -12.21 17.60
N GLY A 239 14.47 -11.11 17.19
CA GLY A 239 14.46 -9.84 17.91
C GLY A 239 13.11 -9.13 17.76
N LEU A 240 12.58 -8.57 18.84
CA LEU A 240 11.22 -8.01 18.83
C LEU A 240 11.16 -6.70 18.01
N GLY A 241 10.59 -6.78 16.80
CA GLY A 241 10.55 -5.66 15.85
C GLY A 241 11.66 -5.66 14.80
N CYS A 242 12.48 -6.72 14.77
CA CYS A 242 13.56 -6.89 13.80
C CYS A 242 13.03 -7.53 12.50
N ALA A 243 13.37 -6.94 11.35
CA ALA A 243 13.03 -7.49 10.05
C ALA A 243 13.93 -8.69 9.70
N GLY A 244 13.44 -9.58 8.84
CA GLY A 244 14.23 -10.70 8.30
C GLY A 244 14.62 -11.77 9.33
N PHE A 245 13.89 -11.89 10.45
CA PHE A 245 14.20 -12.85 11.53
C PHE A 245 15.60 -12.61 12.13
N THR A 246 15.99 -11.34 12.24
CA THR A 246 17.26 -10.93 12.86
C THR A 246 17.09 -10.73 14.37
N SER A 247 18.18 -10.90 15.12
CA SER A 247 18.13 -11.04 16.59
C SER A 247 18.48 -9.77 17.34
N GLU A 248 17.92 -9.64 18.54
CA GLU A 248 18.40 -8.73 19.58
C GLU A 248 18.22 -9.38 20.95
N LEU A 249 19.32 -9.58 21.68
CA LEU A 249 19.29 -10.01 23.08
C LEU A 249 19.70 -8.89 24.03
N ILE A 250 19.16 -8.94 25.24
CA ILE A 250 19.44 -7.98 26.29
C ILE A 250 19.74 -8.74 27.57
N ALA A 251 20.83 -8.38 28.25
CA ALA A 251 21.31 -9.10 29.43
C ALA A 251 21.88 -8.15 30.50
N PRO A 252 21.70 -8.44 31.80
CA PRO A 252 22.43 -7.74 32.86
C PRO A 252 23.91 -8.15 32.86
N VAL A 253 24.81 -7.18 33.02
CA VAL A 253 26.27 -7.38 32.97
C VAL A 253 26.98 -6.81 34.19
N VAL A 254 28.24 -7.23 34.41
CA VAL A 254 29.07 -6.79 35.54
C VAL A 254 30.37 -6.18 35.03
N ALA A 255 30.71 -4.98 35.53
CA ALA A 255 31.82 -4.18 35.04
C ALA A 255 33.17 -4.90 35.21
N GLY A 256 33.90 -5.06 34.10
CA GLY A 256 35.17 -5.76 34.02
C GLY A 256 35.06 -7.28 33.90
N THR A 257 33.86 -7.85 33.74
CA THR A 257 33.66 -9.24 33.32
C THR A 257 33.77 -9.35 31.80
N THR A 258 34.56 -10.32 31.33
CA THR A 258 34.58 -10.71 29.91
C THR A 258 33.51 -11.76 29.67
N TYR A 259 32.64 -11.50 28.69
CA TYR A 259 31.62 -12.40 28.18
C TYR A 259 32.04 -12.94 26.81
N ILE A 260 31.43 -14.04 26.42
CA ILE A 260 31.59 -14.74 25.15
C ILE A 260 30.23 -14.66 24.42
N ILE A 261 30.25 -14.20 23.18
CA ILE A 261 29.07 -14.04 22.32
C ILE A 261 29.17 -15.07 21.21
N GLN A 262 28.10 -15.82 21.01
CA GLN A 262 27.94 -16.81 19.94
C GLN A 262 26.89 -16.27 18.96
N ILE A 263 27.21 -16.29 17.66
CA ILE A 263 26.34 -15.79 16.59
C ILE A 263 26.31 -16.83 15.47
N GLY A 264 25.12 -17.18 15.01
CA GLY A 264 24.91 -18.02 13.83
C GLY A 264 23.50 -17.82 13.31
N GLY A 265 22.96 -18.82 12.61
CA GLY A 265 21.57 -18.83 12.16
C GLY A 265 20.71 -19.88 12.84
N PHE A 266 19.39 -19.73 12.73
CA PHE A 266 18.39 -20.59 13.34
C PHE A 266 18.30 -21.99 12.69
N ASN A 267 18.11 -22.05 11.37
CA ASN A 267 17.89 -23.30 10.62
C ASN A 267 18.80 -23.39 9.38
N PRO A 268 19.20 -24.59 8.94
CA PRO A 268 20.07 -24.73 7.79
C PRO A 268 19.26 -24.57 6.49
N PRO A 269 19.77 -23.85 5.46
CA PRO A 269 21.01 -23.06 5.46
C PRO A 269 20.77 -21.59 5.87
N ALA A 270 21.22 -21.21 7.07
CA ALA A 270 21.25 -19.83 7.55
C ALA A 270 22.68 -19.46 7.94
N GLN A 271 23.45 -19.04 6.93
CA GLN A 271 24.69 -18.31 7.08
C GLN A 271 24.61 -17.06 6.21
N GLY A 272 25.42 -16.04 6.53
CA GLY A 272 25.37 -14.77 5.84
C GLY A 272 26.33 -13.76 6.44
N THR A 273 26.03 -12.48 6.27
CA THR A 273 26.83 -11.35 6.73
C THR A 273 25.98 -10.32 7.47
N GLY A 274 26.63 -9.48 8.26
CA GLY A 274 25.94 -8.39 8.96
C GLY A 274 26.86 -7.59 9.87
N ASN A 275 26.26 -6.70 10.68
CA ASN A 275 26.95 -6.07 11.80
C ASN A 275 26.48 -6.64 13.13
N LEU A 276 27.42 -6.89 14.03
CA LEU A 276 27.17 -7.09 15.45
C LEU A 276 27.30 -5.74 16.15
N THR A 277 26.20 -5.24 16.70
CA THR A 277 26.18 -4.07 17.57
C THR A 277 26.16 -4.51 19.03
N ILE A 278 27.05 -3.94 19.83
CA ILE A 278 27.07 -4.05 21.29
C ILE A 278 26.95 -2.64 21.86
N CYS A 279 26.01 -2.45 22.77
CA CYS A 279 25.78 -1.15 23.39
C CYS A 279 25.49 -1.31 24.89
N GLU A 280 26.21 -0.58 25.74
CA GLU A 280 26.14 -0.67 27.20
C GLU A 280 25.22 0.34 27.90
N GLY A 281 24.46 -0.17 28.87
CA GLY A 281 23.74 0.62 29.86
C GLY A 281 22.42 1.20 29.37
N ASP A 282 21.74 1.90 30.27
CA ASP A 282 20.37 2.42 30.04
C ASP A 282 20.29 3.45 28.89
N ALA A 283 21.43 3.98 28.41
CA ALA A 283 21.48 4.93 27.30
C ALA A 283 21.41 4.26 25.91
N CYS A 284 21.69 2.96 25.84
CA CYS A 284 21.60 2.15 24.62
C CYS A 284 20.18 1.71 24.31
N LEU A 285 19.37 1.63 25.37
CA LEU A 285 17.93 1.80 25.27
C LEU A 285 17.67 3.28 24.94
N ALA A 286 17.79 3.66 23.67
CA ALA A 286 17.48 5.00 23.18
C ALA A 286 15.96 5.24 23.15
N GLY A 287 15.30 4.88 24.25
CA GLY A 287 13.87 4.64 24.34
C GLY A 287 13.05 5.84 24.81
N CYS A 288 11.74 5.63 24.75
CA CYS A 288 10.73 6.65 24.96
C CYS A 288 10.76 7.25 26.38
N ILE A 289 11.03 6.40 27.39
CA ILE A 289 10.97 6.80 28.80
C ILE A 289 12.22 6.35 29.56
N LEU A 290 12.72 7.21 30.45
CA LEU A 290 13.76 6.83 31.42
C LEU A 290 13.18 6.49 32.79
N ASN A 291 12.02 7.06 33.11
CA ASN A 291 11.30 6.88 34.36
C ASN A 291 9.88 7.43 34.25
N CYS A 292 9.02 7.00 35.18
CA CYS A 292 7.71 7.63 35.38
C CYS A 292 7.82 8.99 36.07
N GLU A 293 6.86 9.86 35.77
CA GLU A 293 6.69 11.13 36.44
C GLU A 293 5.95 10.97 37.77
N LYS A 294 6.23 11.88 38.71
CA LYS A 294 5.64 11.80 40.06
C LYS A 294 4.11 11.98 40.09
N THR A 295 3.56 12.55 39.03
CA THR A 295 2.11 12.78 38.86
C THR A 295 1.38 11.58 38.27
N ASP A 296 2.09 10.62 37.71
CA ASP A 296 1.50 9.46 37.06
C ASP A 296 0.79 8.57 38.10
N VAL A 297 -0.31 7.94 37.68
CA VAL A 297 -1.04 6.95 38.48
C VAL A 297 -0.19 5.68 38.50
N PRO A 298 0.26 5.18 39.66
CA PRO A 298 0.97 3.93 39.70
C PRO A 298 0.01 2.78 39.36
N GLU A 299 0.49 1.86 38.54
CA GLU A 299 -0.03 0.52 38.45
C GLU A 299 -0.02 -0.18 39.82
N ASN A 300 -0.99 -1.06 40.06
CA ASN A 300 -1.19 -1.75 41.33
C ASN A 300 -0.42 -3.06 41.46
N GLU A 301 0.65 -3.25 40.68
CA GLU A 301 1.53 -4.41 40.76
C GLU A 301 3.01 -4.06 40.62
N LEU A 302 3.85 -5.10 40.72
CA LEU A 302 5.29 -5.04 40.55
C LEU A 302 5.65 -6.02 39.44
N CYS A 303 6.53 -5.61 38.52
CA CYS A 303 7.09 -6.49 37.49
C CYS A 303 7.33 -7.93 38.00
N GLY A 304 6.69 -8.90 37.35
CA GLY A 304 6.81 -10.33 37.63
C GLY A 304 5.69 -10.87 38.52
N GLU A 305 4.77 -10.01 38.93
CA GLU A 305 3.39 -10.36 39.25
C GLU A 305 2.53 -10.28 37.96
N ASP A 306 1.25 -10.61 38.09
CA ASP A 306 0.18 -10.48 37.09
C ASP A 306 -1.11 -10.38 37.93
N LEU A 307 -1.45 -9.16 38.34
CA LEU A 307 -2.58 -8.85 39.24
C LEU A 307 -3.72 -8.10 38.55
N ASN A 308 -3.46 -7.52 37.38
CA ASN A 308 -4.37 -6.79 36.50
C ASN A 308 -4.63 -7.53 35.17
N GLY A 309 -4.23 -8.80 35.03
CA GLY A 309 -4.33 -9.67 33.84
C GLY A 309 -5.68 -9.82 33.14
N GLY A 310 -6.73 -9.15 33.64
CA GLY A 310 -8.03 -9.03 32.99
C GLY A 310 -8.59 -10.36 32.53
N CYS A 311 -9.11 -10.42 31.30
CA CYS A 311 -9.69 -11.65 30.80
C CYS A 311 -8.66 -12.76 30.47
N ASN A 312 -7.36 -12.51 30.61
CA ASN A 312 -6.29 -13.51 30.50
C ASN A 312 -5.97 -14.19 31.83
N ASP A 313 -6.38 -13.62 32.98
CA ASP A 313 -6.16 -14.16 34.32
C ASP A 313 -6.58 -15.66 34.40
N PRO A 314 -5.64 -16.60 34.58
CA PRO A 314 -5.93 -18.03 34.57
C PRO A 314 -6.73 -18.49 35.80
N SER A 315 -6.91 -17.64 36.81
CA SER A 315 -7.82 -17.87 37.94
C SER A 315 -9.28 -17.54 37.61
N GLY A 316 -9.53 -16.78 36.54
CA GLY A 316 -10.85 -16.30 36.13
C GLY A 316 -11.44 -15.24 37.07
N GLY A 317 -10.59 -14.55 37.84
CA GLY A 317 -10.97 -13.40 38.66
C GLY A 317 -11.24 -12.15 37.82
N ASN A 318 -10.64 -12.06 36.64
CA ASN A 318 -10.77 -10.97 35.67
C ASN A 318 -10.45 -9.60 36.29
N ALA A 319 -9.35 -9.54 37.05
CA ALA A 319 -8.93 -8.34 37.75
C ALA A 319 -8.39 -7.29 36.78
N SER A 320 -8.74 -6.03 37.01
CA SER A 320 -8.29 -4.87 36.22
C SER A 320 -8.20 -3.64 37.14
N GLN A 321 -7.42 -2.64 36.73
CA GLN A 321 -7.26 -1.40 37.48
C GLN A 321 -8.19 -0.30 36.95
N LEU A 322 -8.95 0.35 37.82
CA LEU A 322 -9.74 1.52 37.42
C LEU A 322 -8.83 2.74 37.18
N ILE A 323 -8.99 3.40 36.04
CA ILE A 323 -8.37 4.69 35.70
C ILE A 323 -9.44 5.70 35.25
N GLU A 324 -9.13 6.99 35.36
CA GLU A 324 -9.98 8.07 34.87
C GLU A 324 -9.45 8.61 33.52
N VAL A 325 -10.33 9.17 32.70
CA VAL A 325 -9.92 9.86 31.47
C VAL A 325 -9.06 11.07 31.81
N GLY A 326 -7.88 11.16 31.19
CA GLY A 326 -6.85 12.16 31.47
C GLY A 326 -5.73 11.67 32.39
N ASP A 327 -5.83 10.45 32.94
CA ASP A 327 -4.73 9.84 33.69
C ASP A 327 -3.61 9.35 32.74
N THR A 328 -2.37 9.51 33.20
CA THR A 328 -1.21 8.76 32.71
C THR A 328 -0.87 7.70 33.75
N VAL A 329 -0.94 6.43 33.37
CA VAL A 329 -0.48 5.29 34.16
C VAL A 329 1.02 5.14 34.01
N CYS A 330 1.70 4.95 35.15
CA CYS A 330 3.05 4.43 35.23
C CYS A 330 2.97 2.94 35.55
N GLY A 331 3.36 2.09 34.61
CA GLY A 331 3.26 0.64 34.76
C GLY A 331 4.56 -0.08 34.44
N THR A 332 4.55 -1.39 34.66
CA THR A 332 5.64 -2.29 34.32
C THR A 332 5.19 -3.46 33.48
N ILE A 333 6.03 -3.88 32.52
CA ILE A 333 5.78 -5.03 31.64
C ILE A 333 6.96 -6.01 31.68
N TRP A 334 6.67 -7.28 31.43
CA TRP A 334 7.68 -8.31 31.23
C TRP A 334 7.26 -9.37 30.22
N ALA A 335 8.26 -10.04 29.65
CA ALA A 335 8.08 -11.17 28.75
C ALA A 335 9.26 -12.13 28.97
N SER A 336 8.99 -13.33 29.48
CA SER A 336 10.01 -14.35 29.75
C SER A 336 9.42 -15.77 29.91
N GLY A 337 10.16 -16.78 29.49
CA GLY A 337 9.78 -18.19 29.59
C GLY A 337 8.59 -18.56 28.72
N GLY A 338 8.40 -17.89 27.58
CA GLY A 338 7.21 -18.01 26.73
C GLY A 338 5.92 -17.48 27.36
N THR A 339 6.03 -16.64 28.39
CA THR A 339 4.90 -15.97 29.06
C THR A 339 5.14 -14.46 29.12
N ARG A 340 4.07 -13.66 29.11
CA ARG A 340 4.15 -12.21 29.20
C ARG A 340 3.13 -11.64 30.16
N ASP A 341 3.46 -10.47 30.66
CA ASP A 341 2.57 -9.58 31.39
C ASP A 341 1.42 -9.08 30.49
N THR A 342 0.27 -8.78 31.09
CA THR A 342 -0.83 -8.10 30.36
C THR A 342 -1.61 -7.18 31.27
N ASP A 343 -1.55 -5.88 31.01
CA ASP A 343 -2.13 -4.85 31.84
C ASP A 343 -3.52 -4.43 31.35
N TRP A 344 -4.53 -4.52 32.22
CA TRP A 344 -5.91 -4.15 31.88
C TRP A 344 -6.44 -3.05 32.78
N PHE A 345 -6.94 -1.98 32.15
CA PHE A 345 -7.50 -0.84 32.86
C PHE A 345 -8.96 -0.60 32.50
N ASP A 346 -9.84 -0.62 33.50
CA ASP A 346 -11.25 -0.22 33.36
C ASP A 346 -11.34 1.32 33.33
N PHE A 347 -12.18 1.88 32.46
CA PHE A 347 -12.54 3.30 32.45
C PHE A 347 -14.01 3.49 32.08
N THR A 348 -14.54 4.73 32.18
CA THR A 348 -15.92 5.04 31.80
C THR A 348 -16.02 6.44 31.19
N ILE A 349 -16.76 6.55 30.08
CA ILE A 349 -17.12 7.83 29.45
C ILE A 349 -18.63 8.06 29.53
N THR A 350 -19.03 9.33 29.67
CA THR A 350 -20.44 9.72 29.88
C THR A 350 -21.15 10.23 28.63
N GLU A 351 -20.40 10.46 27.56
CA GLU A 351 -20.87 10.94 26.25
C GLU A 351 -19.95 10.38 25.16
N ARG A 352 -20.44 10.33 23.91
CA ARG A 352 -19.67 9.87 22.75
C ARG A 352 -18.37 10.65 22.64
N SER A 353 -17.24 9.95 22.59
CA SER A 353 -15.92 10.59 22.62
C SER A 353 -14.93 9.89 21.70
N ARG A 354 -14.09 10.68 21.02
CA ARG A 354 -12.85 10.21 20.41
C ARG A 354 -11.83 9.96 21.51
N LEU A 355 -11.53 8.69 21.74
CA LEU A 355 -10.54 8.24 22.70
C LEU A 355 -9.20 8.03 22.02
N THR A 356 -8.12 8.39 22.72
CA THR A 356 -6.76 8.03 22.34
C THR A 356 -6.08 7.34 23.51
N TRP A 357 -5.55 6.15 23.26
CA TRP A 357 -4.70 5.39 24.16
C TRP A 357 -3.28 5.40 23.59
N SER A 358 -2.37 6.04 24.32
CA SER A 358 -1.00 6.29 23.90
C SER A 358 -0.04 5.68 24.90
N VAL A 359 0.80 4.74 24.45
CA VAL A 359 1.75 4.00 25.29
C VAL A 359 3.18 4.36 24.89
N GLU A 360 3.89 5.02 25.79
CA GLU A 360 5.34 5.24 25.73
C GLU A 360 6.03 4.05 26.41
N ALA A 361 6.76 3.24 25.65
CA ALA A 361 7.51 2.08 26.18
C ALA A 361 8.93 2.06 25.61
N ASN A 362 9.77 1.15 26.13
CA ASN A 362 11.11 0.92 25.60
C ASN A 362 11.23 -0.41 24.82
N VAL A 363 10.10 -1.09 24.61
CA VAL A 363 9.94 -2.31 23.80
C VAL A 363 8.66 -2.17 22.96
N PRO A 364 8.53 -2.86 21.81
CA PRO A 364 7.28 -2.92 21.08
C PRO A 364 6.13 -3.46 21.94
N VAL A 365 5.03 -2.72 22.01
CA VAL A 365 3.83 -3.07 22.78
C VAL A 365 2.63 -3.33 21.88
N VAL A 366 1.64 -4.06 22.42
CA VAL A 366 0.29 -4.19 21.85
C VAL A 366 -0.68 -3.50 22.77
N LEU A 367 -1.61 -2.77 22.19
CA LEU A 367 -2.67 -2.06 22.91
C LEU A 367 -4.00 -2.15 22.17
N PHE A 368 -5.11 -2.15 22.92
CA PHE A 368 -6.47 -2.30 22.38
C PHE A 368 -7.48 -1.42 23.14
N PHE A 369 -8.60 -1.09 22.48
CA PHE A 369 -9.86 -0.73 23.17
C PHE A 369 -10.78 -1.95 23.20
N LEU A 370 -11.18 -2.37 24.39
CA LEU A 370 -11.91 -3.59 24.65
C LEU A 370 -13.24 -3.31 25.38
N SER A 371 -14.22 -4.17 25.13
CA SER A 371 -15.47 -4.20 25.89
C SER A 371 -15.28 -4.73 27.32
N SER A 372 -16.25 -4.49 28.20
CA SER A 372 -16.15 -4.78 29.64
C SER A 372 -16.32 -6.26 30.01
N GLU A 373 -16.86 -7.06 29.11
CA GLU A 373 -17.11 -8.49 29.24
C GLU A 373 -15.82 -9.35 29.10
N CYS A 374 -15.92 -10.62 29.52
CA CYS A 374 -14.90 -11.63 29.26
C CYS A 374 -15.56 -12.88 28.64
N PRO A 375 -15.09 -13.38 27.48
CA PRO A 375 -14.07 -12.77 26.62
C PRO A 375 -14.55 -11.42 26.07
N PRO A 376 -13.65 -10.43 25.93
CA PRO A 376 -14.03 -9.13 25.39
C PRO A 376 -14.15 -9.22 23.87
N ALA A 377 -15.14 -8.55 23.30
CA ALA A 377 -15.03 -8.10 21.93
C ALA A 377 -14.07 -6.91 21.86
N THR A 378 -13.10 -6.97 20.94
CA THR A 378 -12.33 -5.78 20.52
C THR A 378 -13.31 -4.75 19.97
N GLN A 379 -13.26 -3.52 20.47
CA GLN A 379 -14.16 -2.44 20.04
C GLN A 379 -13.49 -1.54 19.02
N ILE A 380 -12.20 -1.31 19.20
CA ILE A 380 -11.32 -0.65 18.24
C ILE A 380 -9.99 -1.41 18.29
N GLY A 381 -9.35 -1.55 17.12
CA GLY A 381 -8.23 -2.49 16.86
C GLY A 381 -6.97 -2.30 17.72
N ASN A 382 -5.81 -2.28 17.08
CA ASN A 382 -4.54 -2.29 17.79
C ASN A 382 -3.46 -1.47 17.08
N ALA A 383 -2.46 -1.08 17.86
CA ALA A 383 -1.22 -0.50 17.37
C ALA A 383 -0.03 -1.39 17.79
N TYR A 384 1.00 -1.38 16.97
CA TYR A 384 2.32 -1.97 17.23
C TYR A 384 3.36 -0.89 16.96
N ASP A 385 3.96 -0.32 18.00
CA ASP A 385 5.07 0.62 17.85
C ASP A 385 5.93 0.61 19.12
N THR A 386 7.04 1.33 19.09
CA THR A 386 8.01 1.49 20.17
C THR A 386 7.84 2.80 20.94
N CYS A 387 7.55 3.93 20.27
CA CYS A 387 7.51 5.23 20.96
C CYS A 387 6.82 6.38 20.19
N PRO A 388 5.67 6.89 20.66
CA PRO A 388 4.64 6.17 21.41
C PRO A 388 3.82 5.28 20.49
N ALA A 389 3.40 4.11 20.96
CA ALA A 389 2.40 3.31 20.29
C ALA A 389 1.01 3.91 20.57
N VAL A 390 0.34 4.42 19.53
CA VAL A 390 -0.92 5.17 19.67
C VAL A 390 -2.05 4.47 18.96
N HIS A 391 -3.17 4.30 19.66
CA HIS A 391 -4.42 3.86 19.06
C HIS A 391 -5.55 4.84 19.40
N THR A 392 -6.37 5.17 18.40
CA THR A 392 -7.46 6.15 18.50
C THR A 392 -8.72 5.61 17.88
N GLY A 393 -9.87 5.93 18.46
CA GLY A 393 -11.16 5.77 17.81
C GLY A 393 -12.31 6.25 18.69
N CYS A 394 -13.55 6.11 18.21
CA CYS A 394 -14.73 6.66 18.86
C CYS A 394 -15.58 5.59 19.52
N LEU A 395 -15.98 5.85 20.78
CA LEU A 395 -16.90 5.00 21.54
C LEU A 395 -18.07 5.82 22.08
N ASP A 396 -19.21 5.15 22.23
CA ASP A 396 -20.41 5.64 22.90
C ASP A 396 -20.22 5.82 24.41
N ALA A 397 -21.18 6.50 25.06
CA ALA A 397 -21.22 6.57 26.53
C ALA A 397 -21.31 5.16 27.16
N GLY A 398 -20.28 4.73 27.87
CA GLY A 398 -20.17 3.36 28.37
C GLY A 398 -18.95 3.12 29.26
N THR A 399 -18.85 1.88 29.74
CA THR A 399 -17.71 1.37 30.53
C THR A 399 -16.93 0.40 29.65
N TYR A 400 -15.62 0.63 29.54
CA TYR A 400 -14.73 -0.06 28.62
C TYR A 400 -13.41 -0.39 29.29
N ARG A 401 -12.53 -1.09 28.56
CA ARG A 401 -11.17 -1.39 28.96
C ARG A 401 -10.15 -0.91 27.94
N VAL A 402 -8.99 -0.48 28.44
CA VAL A 402 -7.76 -0.42 27.65
C VAL A 402 -6.80 -1.51 28.09
N PHE A 403 -5.98 -1.95 27.16
CA PHE A 403 -5.00 -3.02 27.33
C PHE A 403 -3.59 -2.53 26.99
N VAL A 404 -2.58 -3.04 27.68
CA VAL A 404 -1.15 -2.96 27.30
C VAL A 404 -0.50 -4.31 27.52
N ALA A 405 0.42 -4.72 26.64
CA ALA A 405 1.35 -5.81 26.89
C ALA A 405 2.59 -5.66 26.00
N ALA A 406 3.70 -6.31 26.38
CA ALA A 406 4.80 -6.52 25.44
C ALA A 406 4.33 -7.33 24.22
N ASN A 407 4.78 -6.98 23.02
CA ASN A 407 4.38 -7.70 21.79
C ASN A 407 4.96 -9.12 21.73
N GLY A 408 6.18 -9.32 22.23
CA GLY A 408 6.83 -10.63 22.38
C GLY A 408 6.38 -11.42 23.62
N PHE A 409 6.88 -12.66 23.71
CA PHE A 409 6.67 -13.58 24.84
C PHE A 409 7.97 -13.93 25.59
N ASP A 410 9.10 -13.37 25.17
CA ASP A 410 10.40 -13.52 25.84
C ASP A 410 11.30 -12.28 25.60
N GLY A 411 12.50 -12.29 26.17
CA GLY A 411 13.53 -11.26 25.96
C GLY A 411 13.41 -10.01 26.85
N VAL A 412 12.36 -9.91 27.69
CA VAL A 412 12.13 -8.78 28.60
C VAL A 412 11.88 -9.27 30.04
N PRO A 413 12.81 -10.01 30.68
CA PRO A 413 12.63 -10.52 32.04
C PRO A 413 12.56 -9.37 33.06
N CYS A 414 11.94 -9.59 34.22
CA CYS A 414 11.89 -8.56 35.25
C CYS A 414 13.25 -8.24 35.87
N GLY A 415 13.53 -6.95 36.00
CA GLY A 415 14.83 -6.44 36.44
C GLY A 415 15.71 -5.92 35.29
N SER A 416 15.21 -5.93 34.06
CA SER A 416 15.84 -5.37 32.84
C SER A 416 15.78 -3.84 32.77
N GLY A 417 15.80 -3.18 33.93
CA GLY A 417 15.86 -1.72 34.04
C GLY A 417 14.70 -1.01 33.33
N PRO A 418 14.98 0.04 32.53
CA PRO A 418 13.95 0.82 31.82
C PRO A 418 13.07 0.01 30.86
N LEU A 419 13.49 -1.16 30.37
CA LEU A 419 12.67 -1.99 29.46
C LEU A 419 11.36 -2.46 30.10
N ASN A 420 11.42 -2.76 31.39
CA ASN A 420 10.23 -3.19 32.12
C ASN A 420 9.30 -2.02 32.46
N THR A 421 9.50 -0.80 31.95
CA THR A 421 8.69 0.37 32.34
C THR A 421 7.96 0.94 31.12
N TYR A 422 6.68 1.31 31.31
CA TYR A 422 5.91 2.05 30.32
C TYR A 422 5.13 3.20 30.97
N ARG A 423 4.71 4.17 30.16
CA ARG A 423 3.77 5.23 30.52
C ARG A 423 2.61 5.23 29.53
N ALA A 424 1.40 4.94 30.00
CA ALA A 424 0.22 4.86 29.16
C ALA A 424 -0.80 5.95 29.50
N THR A 425 -1.17 6.78 28.54
CA THR A 425 -2.08 7.92 28.74
C THR A 425 -3.39 7.71 28.00
N LEU A 426 -4.50 7.84 28.73
CA LEU A 426 -5.85 7.81 28.16
C LEU A 426 -6.39 9.23 28.05
N THR A 427 -6.66 9.70 26.84
CA THR A 427 -7.39 10.95 26.60
C THR A 427 -8.72 10.68 25.92
N ALA A 428 -9.69 11.59 26.12
CA ALA A 428 -10.93 11.60 25.36
C ALA A 428 -11.28 13.04 24.99
N GLU A 429 -11.75 13.24 23.76
CA GLU A 429 -12.36 14.47 23.28
C GLU A 429 -13.82 14.16 22.91
N PRO A 430 -14.82 14.83 23.53
CA PRO A 430 -16.22 14.63 23.17
C PRO A 430 -16.46 14.88 21.68
N ALA A 431 -16.99 13.88 20.99
CA ALA A 431 -17.25 13.97 19.56
C ALA A 431 -18.67 14.48 19.33
N PHE A 432 -18.81 15.54 18.53
CA PHE A 432 -20.08 16.03 18.03
C PHE A 432 -20.11 15.83 16.53
N VAL A 433 -21.08 15.07 16.05
CA VAL A 433 -21.35 14.83 14.63
C VAL A 433 -22.66 15.53 14.29
N GLU A 434 -22.66 16.39 13.27
CA GLU A 434 -23.90 17.04 12.83
C GLU A 434 -24.77 16.01 12.10
N GLY A 435 -26.06 15.93 12.44
CA GLY A 435 -26.94 14.90 11.90
C GLY A 435 -26.76 13.50 12.50
N ASP A 436 -26.05 13.32 13.61
CA ASP A 436 -25.84 12.01 14.29
C ASP A 436 -27.14 11.28 14.66
N THR A 437 -28.25 12.02 14.76
CA THR A 437 -29.60 11.49 15.02
C THR A 437 -30.59 12.19 14.10
N CYS A 438 -31.72 11.54 13.78
CA CYS A 438 -32.69 12.12 12.86
C CYS A 438 -33.33 13.44 13.35
N ASP A 439 -33.54 13.59 14.66
CA ASP A 439 -34.05 14.84 15.25
C ASP A 439 -33.08 16.04 15.06
N GLU A 440 -31.81 15.77 14.76
CA GLU A 440 -30.73 16.73 14.53
C GLU A 440 -30.23 16.74 13.08
N ALA A 441 -30.99 16.18 12.13
CA ALA A 441 -30.64 16.02 10.72
C ALA A 441 -30.16 17.33 10.04
N ILE A 442 -29.09 17.24 9.26
CA ILE A 442 -28.48 18.35 8.51
C ILE A 442 -29.51 18.91 7.51
N VAL A 443 -29.89 20.17 7.64
CA VAL A 443 -30.95 20.77 6.81
C VAL A 443 -30.37 21.29 5.49
N ILE A 444 -30.52 20.50 4.43
CA ILE A 444 -30.08 20.81 3.05
C ILE A 444 -31.07 21.76 2.35
N GLY A 445 -32.37 21.64 2.62
CA GLY A 445 -33.41 22.43 1.94
C GLY A 445 -33.73 21.90 0.54
N ASP A 446 -33.99 22.78 -0.42
CA ASP A 446 -34.40 22.47 -1.81
C ASP A 446 -33.24 22.45 -2.82
N PHE A 447 -32.06 22.03 -2.36
CA PHE A 447 -30.84 21.95 -3.16
C PHE A 447 -30.85 20.77 -4.16
N GLU A 448 -30.21 20.95 -5.31
CA GLU A 448 -29.90 19.92 -6.32
C GLU A 448 -28.41 20.08 -6.66
N GLY A 449 -27.66 18.97 -6.67
CA GLY A 449 -26.20 18.94 -6.72
C GLY A 449 -25.59 18.14 -5.57
N ASP A 450 -24.34 18.45 -5.26
CA ASP A 450 -23.46 17.64 -4.41
C ASP A 450 -23.36 18.15 -2.97
N VAL A 451 -23.46 17.24 -2.00
CA VAL A 451 -23.36 17.54 -0.57
C VAL A 451 -22.29 16.68 0.07
N GLU A 452 -21.25 17.30 0.63
CA GLU A 452 -20.21 16.60 1.38
C GLU A 452 -20.76 16.01 2.69
N PHE A 453 -20.18 14.88 3.10
CA PHE A 453 -20.45 14.31 4.40
C PHE A 453 -19.28 13.53 4.98
N SER A 454 -19.34 13.34 6.30
CA SER A 454 -18.47 12.43 7.05
C SER A 454 -19.30 11.68 8.08
N THR A 455 -19.09 10.37 8.18
CA THR A 455 -19.62 9.50 9.23
C THR A 455 -18.59 9.19 10.31
N ASP A 456 -17.43 9.86 10.28
CA ASP A 456 -16.40 9.74 11.29
C ASP A 456 -16.98 10.03 12.69
N CYS A 457 -16.84 9.05 13.58
CA CYS A 457 -17.42 9.05 14.93
C CYS A 457 -18.96 9.12 15.02
N ALA A 458 -19.70 8.93 13.93
CA ALA A 458 -21.17 8.85 13.97
C ALA A 458 -21.67 7.67 14.84
N SER A 459 -22.95 7.71 15.21
CA SER A 459 -23.64 6.69 15.97
C SER A 459 -24.26 5.62 15.08
N THR A 460 -24.69 4.51 15.67
CA THR A 460 -25.57 3.55 14.98
C THR A 460 -26.92 3.58 15.68
N ASP A 461 -27.73 4.61 15.41
CA ASP A 461 -29.01 4.85 16.09
C ASP A 461 -30.25 4.58 15.22
N GLY A 462 -30.03 4.35 13.92
CA GLY A 462 -31.11 4.20 12.96
C GLY A 462 -32.02 2.99 13.14
N PRO A 463 -33.27 3.08 12.63
CA PRO A 463 -34.22 1.98 12.71
C PRO A 463 -33.77 0.81 11.84
N ALA A 464 -33.94 -0.42 12.35
CA ALA A 464 -33.69 -1.62 11.57
C ALA A 464 -34.55 -1.63 10.29
N LEU A 465 -33.89 -1.69 9.14
CA LEU A 465 -34.49 -1.71 7.82
C LEU A 465 -35.35 -2.96 7.62
N PRO A 466 -36.44 -2.88 6.84
CA PRO A 466 -37.32 -4.01 6.57
C PRO A 466 -36.65 -5.05 5.66
N ALA A 467 -37.22 -6.26 5.59
CA ALA A 467 -36.62 -7.40 4.89
C ALA A 467 -36.43 -7.18 3.37
N GLU A 468 -37.23 -6.30 2.75
CA GLU A 468 -37.05 -5.84 1.37
C GLU A 468 -35.81 -4.94 1.15
N CYS A 469 -35.22 -4.44 2.23
CA CYS A 469 -33.99 -3.64 2.29
C CYS A 469 -32.82 -4.36 2.99
N GLU A 470 -33.01 -5.61 3.40
CA GLU A 470 -32.00 -6.42 4.06
C GLU A 470 -30.93 -6.84 3.04
N SER A 471 -29.70 -6.37 3.23
CA SER A 471 -28.56 -6.68 2.36
C SER A 471 -27.56 -7.57 3.08
N PHE A 472 -27.23 -8.70 2.46
CA PHE A 472 -26.32 -9.73 2.98
C PHE A 472 -26.58 -10.20 4.44
N GLY A 473 -27.80 -10.02 4.96
CA GLY A 473 -28.19 -10.35 6.34
C GLY A 473 -28.04 -9.20 7.35
N SER A 474 -27.62 -8.02 6.90
CA SER A 474 -27.66 -6.78 7.68
C SER A 474 -28.97 -6.03 7.42
N SER A 475 -29.60 -5.57 8.50
CA SER A 475 -30.74 -4.64 8.49
C SER A 475 -30.36 -3.27 9.07
N THR A 476 -29.09 -3.04 9.34
CA THR A 476 -28.57 -1.83 9.99
C THR A 476 -27.78 -1.01 8.99
N ILE A 477 -27.91 0.30 9.06
CA ILE A 477 -26.93 1.25 8.53
C ILE A 477 -26.06 1.59 9.75
N TYR A 478 -24.76 1.34 9.71
CA TYR A 478 -23.84 1.59 10.82
C TYR A 478 -23.18 2.95 10.66
N ASN A 479 -22.84 3.60 11.78
CA ASN A 479 -22.19 4.91 11.81
C ASN A 479 -22.90 5.88 10.85
N ASP A 480 -24.17 6.13 11.13
CA ASP A 480 -25.11 6.79 10.25
C ASP A 480 -25.36 8.26 10.62
N ILE A 481 -25.60 9.07 9.59
CA ILE A 481 -26.00 10.47 9.72
C ILE A 481 -27.28 10.73 8.93
N TYR A 482 -28.00 11.77 9.32
CA TYR A 482 -29.28 12.16 8.76
C TYR A 482 -29.22 13.54 8.11
N MET A 483 -29.90 13.68 6.98
CA MET A 483 -30.05 14.93 6.24
C MET A 483 -31.53 15.17 5.92
N SER A 484 -32.04 16.39 6.14
CA SER A 484 -33.39 16.79 5.73
C SER A 484 -33.35 17.59 4.42
N TRP A 485 -34.02 17.05 3.41
CA TRP A 485 -34.14 17.60 2.07
C TRP A 485 -35.61 17.84 1.72
N THR A 486 -35.90 18.93 1.00
CA THR A 486 -37.25 19.33 0.60
C THR A 486 -37.38 19.25 -0.92
N VAL A 487 -38.32 18.44 -1.41
CA VAL A 487 -38.50 18.19 -2.85
C VAL A 487 -38.70 19.50 -3.63
N PRO A 488 -37.79 19.89 -4.53
CA PRO A 488 -37.88 21.17 -5.26
C PRO A 488 -39.01 21.20 -6.30
N SER A 489 -39.27 20.06 -6.96
CA SER A 489 -40.32 19.93 -7.96
C SER A 489 -40.87 18.50 -8.09
N ASP A 490 -42.14 18.38 -8.51
CA ASP A 490 -42.80 17.10 -8.76
C ASP A 490 -41.99 16.24 -9.75
N GLY A 491 -41.58 15.03 -9.38
CA GLY A 491 -40.77 14.19 -10.25
C GLY A 491 -40.19 12.92 -9.61
N ASP A 492 -39.36 12.24 -10.40
CA ASP A 492 -38.48 11.18 -9.92
C ASP A 492 -37.13 11.83 -9.54
N TRP A 493 -36.49 11.36 -8.47
CA TRP A 493 -35.27 11.92 -7.89
C TRP A 493 -34.36 10.80 -7.39
N PHE A 494 -33.05 11.03 -7.39
CA PHE A 494 -32.06 10.10 -6.84
C PHE A 494 -31.15 10.76 -5.80
N PHE A 495 -30.60 9.90 -4.93
CA PHE A 495 -29.58 10.20 -3.93
C PHE A 495 -28.45 9.19 -4.14
N SER A 496 -27.22 9.64 -4.29
CA SER A 496 -26.10 8.80 -4.72
C SER A 496 -24.85 9.06 -3.90
N THR A 497 -24.22 7.98 -3.45
CA THR A 497 -22.80 7.95 -3.02
C THR A 497 -21.95 7.11 -4.00
N CYS A 498 -22.57 6.67 -5.10
CA CYS A 498 -22.02 5.84 -6.16
C CYS A 498 -20.71 6.41 -6.72
N ASN A 499 -19.59 5.72 -6.50
CA ASN A 499 -18.26 6.20 -6.83
C ASN A 499 -17.99 7.60 -6.22
N GLN A 500 -18.33 7.82 -4.94
CA GLN A 500 -18.20 9.12 -4.27
C GLN A 500 -17.89 9.03 -2.77
N ALA A 501 -17.73 7.83 -2.21
CA ALA A 501 -17.42 7.63 -0.79
C ALA A 501 -16.18 6.74 -0.62
N THR A 502 -15.44 6.98 0.47
CA THR A 502 -14.21 6.23 0.79
C THR A 502 -14.47 4.85 1.40
N PHE A 503 -15.73 4.40 1.46
CA PHE A 503 -16.16 3.22 2.19
C PHE A 503 -17.44 2.63 1.59
N ASP A 504 -17.71 1.37 1.98
CA ASP A 504 -18.92 0.62 1.66
C ASP A 504 -20.14 1.32 2.28
N THR A 505 -20.95 1.98 1.44
CA THR A 505 -22.04 2.87 1.88
C THR A 505 -23.40 2.21 1.79
N ARG A 506 -24.32 2.71 2.61
CA ARG A 506 -25.72 2.31 2.61
C ARG A 506 -26.62 3.52 2.79
N LEU A 507 -27.69 3.56 2.01
CA LEU A 507 -28.67 4.65 1.96
C LEU A 507 -30.07 4.18 2.32
N ALA A 508 -30.79 5.02 3.07
CA ALA A 508 -32.24 4.91 3.23
C ALA A 508 -32.90 6.29 3.18
N ALA A 509 -34.15 6.36 2.71
CA ALA A 509 -34.93 7.60 2.65
C ALA A 509 -36.30 7.43 3.31
N TYR A 510 -36.74 8.43 4.09
CA TYR A 510 -37.96 8.40 4.88
C TYR A 510 -38.80 9.67 4.69
N ALA A 511 -40.12 9.57 4.79
CA ALA A 511 -41.04 10.70 4.75
C ALA A 511 -41.10 11.47 6.10
N GLY A 512 -39.98 12.07 6.51
CA GLY A 512 -39.74 12.58 7.87
C GLY A 512 -39.19 11.50 8.82
N CYS A 513 -38.71 11.90 10.01
CA CYS A 513 -38.10 10.97 10.99
C CYS A 513 -39.06 9.89 11.53
N ASP A 514 -40.30 10.26 11.85
CA ASP A 514 -41.39 9.32 12.17
C ASP A 514 -42.09 8.78 10.90
N GLY A 515 -41.45 8.92 9.74
CA GLY A 515 -42.02 8.69 8.41
C GLY A 515 -42.12 7.22 8.01
N ALA A 516 -42.77 6.99 6.87
CA ALA A 516 -42.61 5.72 6.18
C ALA A 516 -41.29 5.72 5.40
N LEU A 517 -40.60 4.58 5.38
CA LEU A 517 -39.49 4.34 4.46
C LEU A 517 -40.00 4.48 3.02
N LEU A 518 -39.34 5.33 2.24
CA LEU A 518 -39.60 5.60 0.82
C LEU A 518 -38.77 4.67 -0.08
N GLY A 519 -37.55 4.36 0.34
CA GLY A 519 -36.64 3.45 -0.36
C GLY A 519 -35.31 3.30 0.36
N CYS A 520 -34.48 2.39 -0.16
CA CYS A 520 -33.19 2.00 0.41
C CYS A 520 -32.27 1.48 -0.71
N ASN A 521 -30.96 1.60 -0.52
CA ASN A 521 -29.95 0.97 -1.37
C ASN A 521 -28.67 0.71 -0.54
N ASP A 522 -27.79 -0.15 -1.05
CA ASP A 522 -26.57 -0.63 -0.40
C ASP A 522 -25.49 -0.60 -1.50
N ASP A 523 -25.57 -1.58 -2.42
CA ASP A 523 -24.88 -1.57 -3.70
C ASP A 523 -25.80 -1.17 -4.88
N ASP A 524 -25.23 -0.52 -5.91
CA ASP A 524 -25.80 -0.54 -7.27
C ASP A 524 -24.74 -0.98 -8.31
N VAL A 525 -25.23 -1.44 -9.47
CA VAL A 525 -24.50 -2.23 -10.48
C VAL A 525 -23.35 -1.49 -11.16
N ASN A 526 -23.30 -0.16 -11.06
CA ASN A 526 -22.25 0.69 -11.64
C ASN A 526 -21.41 1.43 -10.57
N CYS A 527 -21.53 1.03 -9.31
CA CYS A 527 -20.90 1.70 -8.18
C CYS A 527 -19.75 0.84 -7.65
N ALA A 528 -18.53 1.21 -8.02
CA ALA A 528 -17.32 0.62 -7.46
C ALA A 528 -17.20 0.95 -5.96
N GLY A 529 -16.39 0.15 -5.26
CA GLY A 529 -16.18 0.34 -3.82
C GLY A 529 -17.38 0.00 -2.94
N PHE A 530 -18.42 -0.67 -3.46
CA PHE A 530 -19.66 -1.02 -2.75
C PHE A 530 -20.41 0.24 -2.30
N THR A 531 -20.72 1.12 -3.26
CA THR A 531 -21.35 2.41 -2.99
C THR A 531 -22.78 2.48 -3.51
N SER A 532 -23.62 3.29 -2.85
CA SER A 532 -25.07 3.26 -3.05
C SER A 532 -25.61 4.22 -4.11
N LEU A 533 -26.69 3.81 -4.77
CA LEU A 533 -27.60 4.67 -5.53
C LEU A 533 -29.06 4.40 -5.16
N LEU A 534 -29.73 5.39 -4.55
CA LEU A 534 -31.14 5.33 -4.19
C LEU A 534 -31.99 6.18 -5.12
N SER A 535 -32.85 5.56 -5.94
CA SER A 535 -33.82 6.25 -6.80
C SER A 535 -35.25 6.18 -6.24
N LEU A 536 -35.89 7.33 -6.06
CA LEU A 536 -37.30 7.48 -5.65
C LEU A 536 -38.15 8.01 -6.81
N SER A 537 -39.41 7.57 -6.90
CA SER A 537 -40.31 7.96 -7.99
C SER A 537 -41.58 8.66 -7.51
N GLY A 538 -42.00 9.69 -8.25
CA GLY A 538 -43.24 10.41 -8.01
C GLY A 538 -43.30 11.21 -6.71
N LEU A 539 -42.18 11.79 -6.27
CA LEU A 539 -42.15 12.76 -5.17
C LEU A 539 -42.90 14.04 -5.55
N THR A 540 -43.52 14.71 -4.57
CA THR A 540 -44.31 15.94 -4.76
C THR A 540 -43.56 17.15 -4.20
N ALA A 541 -43.60 18.28 -4.92
CA ALA A 541 -42.91 19.51 -4.51
C ALA A 541 -43.32 19.97 -3.09
N GLY A 542 -42.33 20.21 -2.24
CA GLY A 542 -42.50 20.60 -0.84
C GLY A 542 -42.79 19.46 0.14
N GLU A 543 -42.67 18.19 -0.28
CA GLU A 543 -42.52 17.07 0.65
C GLU A 543 -41.13 17.09 1.29
N GLU A 544 -41.03 16.70 2.57
CA GLU A 544 -39.77 16.51 3.29
C GLU A 544 -39.33 15.05 3.17
N VAL A 545 -38.07 14.84 2.82
CA VAL A 545 -37.40 13.55 2.79
C VAL A 545 -36.22 13.62 3.74
N ILE A 546 -36.16 12.68 4.67
CA ILE A 546 -34.96 12.41 5.44
C ILE A 546 -34.14 11.39 4.67
N ILE A 547 -32.86 11.68 4.46
CA ILE A 547 -31.87 10.77 3.88
C ILE A 547 -30.96 10.33 5.03
N GLN A 548 -30.84 9.01 5.20
CA GLN A 548 -29.92 8.37 6.14
C GLN A 548 -28.74 7.82 5.33
N VAL A 549 -27.52 8.19 5.71
CA VAL A 549 -26.27 7.81 5.04
C VAL A 549 -25.33 7.20 6.08
N GLY A 550 -24.83 5.98 5.83
CA GLY A 550 -23.85 5.34 6.70
C GLY A 550 -23.19 4.15 6.02
N ALA A 551 -22.57 3.27 6.80
CA ALA A 551 -21.85 2.10 6.31
C ALA A 551 -22.69 0.82 6.32
N TRP A 552 -22.33 -0.14 5.45
CA TRP A 552 -22.88 -1.51 5.52
C TRP A 552 -22.36 -2.31 6.73
N GLY A 553 -21.11 -2.08 7.12
CA GLY A 553 -20.38 -2.87 8.12
C GLY A 553 -20.19 -2.16 9.48
N ASP A 554 -20.25 -2.95 10.56
CA ASP A 554 -19.98 -2.48 11.93
C ASP A 554 -18.52 -2.00 12.07
N GLY A 555 -18.32 -0.90 12.79
CA GLY A 555 -17.02 -0.24 12.96
C GLY A 555 -16.44 0.43 11.71
N VAL A 556 -17.17 0.49 10.59
CA VAL A 556 -16.75 1.18 9.36
C VAL A 556 -17.31 2.60 9.32
N SER A 557 -16.47 3.59 9.04
CA SER A 557 -16.86 4.99 8.82
C SER A 557 -15.92 5.63 7.79
N GLY A 558 -16.34 6.75 7.22
CA GLY A 558 -15.50 7.50 6.27
C GLY A 558 -16.16 8.80 5.83
N SER A 559 -15.68 9.34 4.72
CA SER A 559 -16.22 10.56 4.12
C SER A 559 -16.65 10.31 2.67
N GLY A 560 -17.43 11.22 2.13
CA GLY A 560 -17.85 11.16 0.74
C GLY A 560 -18.72 12.33 0.32
N VAL A 561 -19.22 12.23 -0.90
CA VAL A 561 -20.20 13.14 -1.49
C VAL A 561 -21.51 12.41 -1.70
N LEU A 562 -22.62 13.07 -1.38
CA LEU A 562 -23.98 12.67 -1.71
C LEU A 562 -24.50 13.56 -2.84
N THR A 563 -24.56 13.06 -4.07
CA THR A 563 -25.27 13.77 -5.16
C THR A 563 -26.77 13.60 -5.02
N ILE A 564 -27.50 14.71 -5.07
CA ILE A 564 -28.96 14.77 -5.15
C ILE A 564 -29.34 15.30 -6.53
N GLY A 565 -30.09 14.52 -7.32
CA GLY A 565 -30.40 14.89 -8.70
C GLY A 565 -31.74 14.36 -9.21
N THR A 566 -32.23 14.95 -10.30
CA THR A 566 -33.48 14.52 -10.95
C THR A 566 -33.33 13.22 -11.75
N GLY A 567 -34.39 12.40 -11.76
CA GLY A 567 -34.45 11.12 -12.48
C GLY A 567 -34.16 9.90 -11.61
N GLY A 568 -33.42 8.93 -12.15
CA GLY A 568 -33.15 7.65 -11.48
C GLY A 568 -32.01 6.87 -12.13
N GLY A 569 -30.98 7.58 -12.58
CA GLY A 569 -29.80 7.01 -13.26
C GLY A 569 -28.48 7.18 -12.50
N GLY A 570 -28.51 7.85 -11.33
CA GLY A 570 -27.31 8.30 -10.64
C GLY A 570 -26.65 9.52 -11.29
N PRO A 571 -25.53 10.02 -10.71
CA PRO A 571 -24.70 11.02 -11.34
C PRO A 571 -24.18 10.48 -12.68
N THR A 572 -24.33 11.26 -13.73
CA THR A 572 -23.67 11.00 -15.00
C THR A 572 -22.26 11.60 -14.96
N PRO A 573 -21.25 10.97 -15.59
CA PRO A 573 -19.94 11.58 -15.76
C PRO A 573 -20.04 13.00 -16.36
N PRO A 574 -19.08 13.90 -16.06
CA PRO A 574 -18.98 15.21 -16.70
C PRO A 574 -18.83 15.09 -18.22
N GLU A 575 -19.17 16.15 -18.96
CA GLU A 575 -19.05 16.14 -20.44
C GLU A 575 -17.59 15.92 -20.91
N ASN A 576 -16.61 16.17 -20.05
CA ASN A 576 -15.17 16.00 -20.26
C ASN A 576 -14.52 14.83 -19.49
N ASP A 577 -15.31 13.80 -19.17
CA ASP A 577 -14.83 12.49 -18.69
C ASP A 577 -13.86 11.84 -19.70
N ASP A 578 -14.32 11.62 -20.94
CA ASP A 578 -13.47 11.14 -22.03
C ASP A 578 -12.50 12.24 -22.52
N CYS A 579 -11.23 11.90 -22.71
CA CYS A 579 -10.23 12.86 -23.23
C CYS A 579 -10.58 13.47 -24.60
N SER A 580 -11.38 12.77 -25.43
CA SER A 580 -11.82 13.29 -26.72
C SER A 580 -12.74 14.51 -26.62
N ASP A 581 -13.32 14.73 -25.45
CA ASP A 581 -14.39 15.70 -25.18
C ASP A 581 -13.91 16.76 -24.15
N ALA A 582 -12.59 16.92 -24.05
CA ALA A 582 -11.92 17.93 -23.23
C ALA A 582 -12.48 19.35 -23.46
N ILE A 583 -12.74 20.07 -22.37
CA ILE A 583 -13.34 21.42 -22.41
C ILE A 583 -12.25 22.49 -22.59
N ASP A 584 -12.47 23.42 -23.52
CA ASP A 584 -11.57 24.56 -23.76
C ASP A 584 -11.48 25.49 -22.53
N ILE A 585 -10.27 25.81 -22.08
CA ILE A 585 -10.00 26.75 -20.96
C ILE A 585 -8.85 27.72 -21.28
N THR A 586 -8.83 28.84 -20.56
CA THR A 586 -7.82 29.90 -20.64
C THR A 586 -7.27 30.21 -19.25
N ASP A 587 -6.38 31.19 -19.13
CA ASP A 587 -5.91 31.69 -17.84
C ASP A 587 -7.05 32.18 -16.93
N GLY A 588 -6.87 31.97 -15.62
CA GLY A 588 -7.83 32.30 -14.57
C GLY A 588 -8.41 31.08 -13.86
N LEU A 589 -9.56 31.29 -13.21
CA LEU A 589 -10.21 30.30 -12.36
C LEU A 589 -11.28 29.51 -13.14
N THR A 590 -11.18 28.18 -13.11
CA THR A 590 -12.16 27.24 -13.67
C THR A 590 -12.69 26.34 -12.55
N SER A 591 -14.01 26.29 -12.37
CA SER A 591 -14.63 25.30 -11.48
C SER A 591 -14.59 23.92 -12.13
N ILE A 592 -14.10 22.92 -11.40
CA ILE A 592 -13.96 21.54 -11.87
C ILE A 592 -14.78 20.59 -11.01
N SER A 593 -15.13 19.45 -11.59
CA SER A 593 -15.74 18.32 -10.91
C SER A 593 -15.29 17.05 -11.63
N ASN A 594 -14.85 16.04 -10.88
CA ASN A 594 -14.58 14.70 -11.40
C ASN A 594 -15.61 13.66 -10.92
N ILE A 595 -16.72 14.13 -10.38
CA ILE A 595 -17.78 13.29 -9.81
C ILE A 595 -18.33 12.33 -10.87
N ALA A 596 -18.31 11.03 -10.54
CA ALA A 596 -18.71 9.94 -11.41
C ALA A 596 -17.93 9.82 -12.73
N SER A 597 -16.81 10.52 -12.92
CA SER A 597 -15.93 10.27 -14.07
C SER A 597 -15.21 8.93 -13.94
N THR A 598 -14.81 8.39 -15.08
CA THR A 598 -14.09 7.13 -15.22
C THR A 598 -12.58 7.37 -15.24
N THR A 599 -11.79 6.32 -15.44
CA THR A 599 -10.34 6.47 -15.65
C THR A 599 -10.00 6.06 -17.09
N ASP A 600 -9.86 7.05 -17.98
CA ASP A 600 -9.66 6.83 -19.43
C ASP A 600 -8.20 7.08 -19.89
N GLY A 601 -7.47 7.89 -19.11
CA GLY A 601 -6.17 8.41 -19.50
C GLY A 601 -4.98 7.44 -19.42
N PRO A 602 -3.80 7.90 -19.88
CA PRO A 602 -2.60 7.08 -19.93
C PRO A 602 -1.87 7.06 -18.59
N THR A 603 -1.46 5.86 -18.16
CA THR A 603 -0.58 5.65 -17.00
C THR A 603 0.67 6.54 -17.07
N LEU A 604 0.97 7.22 -15.96
CA LEU A 604 2.10 8.10 -15.79
C LEU A 604 3.45 7.34 -15.82
N PRO A 605 4.54 7.96 -16.29
CA PRO A 605 5.87 7.36 -16.25
C PRO A 605 6.42 7.28 -14.82
N VAL A 606 7.44 6.44 -14.59
CA VAL A 606 8.01 6.18 -13.25
C VAL A 606 8.46 7.46 -12.51
N GLU A 607 8.92 8.49 -13.22
CA GLU A 607 9.31 9.77 -12.60
C GLU A 607 8.13 10.56 -12.00
N CYS A 608 6.93 10.32 -12.53
CA CYS A 608 5.63 10.83 -12.07
C CYS A 608 4.90 9.85 -11.15
N ALA A 609 5.33 8.58 -11.07
CA ALA A 609 4.71 7.52 -10.28
C ALA A 609 5.30 7.42 -8.85
N LYS A 610 5.57 8.58 -8.23
CA LYS A 610 6.01 8.65 -6.84
C LYS A 610 4.86 8.22 -5.92
N PHE A 611 5.21 7.80 -4.70
CA PHE A 611 4.28 7.27 -3.70
C PHE A 611 3.54 5.98 -4.10
N GLY A 612 4.07 5.24 -5.07
CA GLY A 612 3.65 3.86 -5.36
C GLY A 612 2.46 3.72 -6.32
N ASN A 613 1.94 4.83 -6.84
CA ASN A 613 0.85 4.84 -7.81
C ASN A 613 1.25 5.53 -9.11
N ALA A 614 0.85 4.97 -10.25
CA ALA A 614 1.19 5.44 -11.59
C ALA A 614 -0.03 5.95 -12.37
N GLU A 615 -1.19 6.10 -11.72
CA GLU A 615 -2.43 6.52 -12.38
C GLU A 615 -2.95 7.85 -11.81
N ILE A 616 -3.75 8.57 -12.60
CA ILE A 616 -4.64 9.64 -12.15
C ILE A 616 -6.06 9.06 -12.25
N PHE A 617 -6.69 8.75 -11.13
CA PHE A 617 -8.01 8.10 -11.14
C PHE A 617 -9.11 9.12 -11.29
N ASN A 618 -10.21 8.69 -11.91
CA ASN A 618 -11.43 9.48 -12.02
C ASN A 618 -11.07 10.84 -12.66
N ASP A 619 -10.55 10.76 -13.88
CA ASP A 619 -10.00 11.92 -14.57
C ASP A 619 -11.06 12.67 -15.37
N VAL A 620 -10.78 13.96 -15.58
CA VAL A 620 -11.50 14.86 -16.47
C VAL A 620 -10.49 15.73 -17.20
N TRP A 621 -10.84 16.13 -18.42
CA TRP A 621 -9.89 16.73 -19.36
C TRP A 621 -10.24 18.16 -19.75
N TYR A 622 -9.20 18.97 -19.89
CA TYR A 622 -9.33 20.34 -20.37
C TYR A 622 -8.30 20.64 -21.45
N LEU A 623 -8.68 21.44 -22.45
CA LEU A 623 -7.80 21.92 -23.51
C LEU A 623 -7.43 23.37 -23.23
N TYR A 624 -6.22 23.60 -22.72
CA TYR A 624 -5.70 24.93 -22.41
C TYR A 624 -5.04 25.55 -23.65
N GLU A 625 -5.49 26.73 -24.07
CA GLU A 625 -4.83 27.53 -25.13
C GLU A 625 -3.87 28.55 -24.51
N ALA A 626 -2.57 28.45 -24.82
CA ALA A 626 -1.55 29.28 -24.17
C ALA A 626 -1.49 30.71 -24.73
N THR A 627 -1.72 31.68 -23.86
CA THR A 627 -1.70 33.13 -24.17
C THR A 627 -0.31 33.77 -24.05
N PHE A 628 0.71 33.03 -23.60
CA PHE A 628 2.10 33.49 -23.43
C PHE A 628 3.12 32.46 -23.94
N ASP A 629 4.21 32.94 -24.55
CA ASP A 629 5.46 32.18 -24.73
C ASP A 629 6.27 32.27 -23.42
N GLY A 630 6.32 31.17 -22.65
CA GLY A 630 6.79 31.22 -21.27
C GLY A 630 6.50 29.96 -20.46
N THR A 631 5.78 30.10 -19.36
CA THR A 631 5.45 29.01 -18.43
C THR A 631 4.06 29.22 -17.85
N ALA A 632 3.21 28.19 -17.98
CA ALA A 632 1.95 28.09 -17.26
C ALA A 632 2.16 27.34 -15.94
N VAL A 633 1.47 27.80 -14.89
CA VAL A 633 1.28 27.14 -13.61
C VAL A 633 -0.20 26.81 -13.48
N VAL A 634 -0.51 25.54 -13.24
CA VAL A 634 -1.86 25.01 -13.08
C VAL A 634 -1.95 24.45 -11.67
N SER A 635 -2.83 24.99 -10.83
CA SER A 635 -2.76 24.80 -9.37
C SER A 635 -4.12 24.82 -8.68
N PHE A 636 -4.28 23.96 -7.66
CA PHE A 636 -5.37 24.08 -6.67
C PHE A 636 -4.95 24.88 -5.43
N CYS A 637 -3.64 25.10 -5.23
CA CYS A 637 -3.09 25.72 -4.02
C CYS A 637 -3.54 27.16 -3.72
N PRO A 638 -3.80 28.06 -4.70
CA PRO A 638 -4.21 29.43 -4.43
C PRO A 638 -5.62 29.57 -3.84
N VAL A 639 -6.52 28.64 -4.19
CA VAL A 639 -7.93 28.69 -3.75
C VAL A 639 -8.15 27.83 -2.51
N GLY A 640 -7.61 26.61 -2.49
CA GLY A 640 -7.73 25.70 -1.34
C GLY A 640 -9.17 25.26 -1.04
N ASP A 641 -10.01 25.17 -2.07
CA ASP A 641 -11.42 24.75 -2.00
C ASP A 641 -11.65 23.34 -2.59
N VAL A 642 -10.59 22.61 -2.92
CA VAL A 642 -10.69 21.26 -3.47
C VAL A 642 -10.97 20.23 -2.38
N THR A 643 -11.83 19.28 -2.72
CA THR A 643 -12.55 18.39 -1.78
C THR A 643 -12.07 16.95 -1.82
N PHE A 644 -11.10 16.66 -2.69
CA PHE A 644 -10.50 15.35 -2.90
C PHE A 644 -8.98 15.47 -3.06
N ASP A 645 -8.28 14.36 -2.86
CA ASP A 645 -6.83 14.24 -3.05
C ASP A 645 -6.49 14.30 -4.54
N THR A 646 -6.00 15.46 -5.00
CA THR A 646 -5.88 15.78 -6.43
C THR A 646 -4.56 15.31 -7.04
N ARG A 647 -4.61 14.90 -8.30
CA ARG A 647 -3.43 14.61 -9.13
C ARG A 647 -3.56 15.27 -10.50
N LEU A 648 -2.50 15.94 -10.94
CA LEU A 648 -2.46 16.73 -12.18
C LEU A 648 -1.41 16.21 -13.16
N ALA A 649 -1.71 16.27 -14.45
CA ALA A 649 -0.72 16.13 -15.52
C ALA A 649 -1.04 17.02 -16.74
N ALA A 650 0.00 17.53 -17.41
CA ALA A 650 -0.13 18.29 -18.65
C ALA A 650 0.54 17.53 -19.81
N TYR A 651 -0.06 17.58 -21.00
CA TYR A 651 0.39 16.88 -22.20
C TYR A 651 0.33 17.79 -23.44
N PHE A 652 1.06 17.43 -24.49
CA PHE A 652 0.74 17.94 -25.83
C PHE A 652 -0.62 17.40 -26.31
N PRO A 653 -1.29 18.04 -27.29
CA PRO A 653 -2.59 17.60 -27.78
C PRO A 653 -2.56 16.18 -28.36
N GLY A 654 -3.27 15.25 -27.72
CA GLY A 654 -3.42 13.87 -28.15
C GLY A 654 -3.56 12.88 -26.99
N CYS A 655 -4.78 12.34 -26.82
CA CYS A 655 -5.23 11.47 -25.73
C CYS A 655 -4.52 10.11 -25.53
N LYS A 656 -3.33 9.89 -26.14
CA LYS A 656 -2.58 8.63 -26.05
C LYS A 656 -1.08 8.83 -25.88
N ASP A 657 -0.64 10.05 -25.54
CA ASP A 657 0.74 10.27 -25.12
C ASP A 657 0.90 9.89 -23.65
N SER A 658 1.85 9.00 -23.35
CA SER A 658 2.17 8.59 -21.97
C SER A 658 3.31 9.43 -21.36
N ASN A 659 3.81 10.42 -22.09
CA ASN A 659 4.90 11.28 -21.66
C ASN A 659 4.40 12.70 -21.35
N PRO A 660 3.91 12.98 -20.12
CA PRO A 660 3.48 14.31 -19.73
C PRO A 660 4.64 15.32 -19.75
N LEU A 661 4.30 16.58 -19.99
CA LEU A 661 5.17 17.75 -19.86
C LEU A 661 5.50 18.06 -18.40
N ALA A 662 4.51 17.90 -17.54
CA ALA A 662 4.61 18.02 -16.08
C ALA A 662 3.52 17.16 -15.43
N CYS A 663 3.77 16.74 -14.20
CA CYS A 663 2.91 15.86 -13.41
C CYS A 663 3.13 16.15 -11.92
N ASN A 664 2.09 16.11 -11.11
CA ASN A 664 2.19 16.23 -9.66
C ASN A 664 0.97 15.63 -8.94
N ASP A 665 1.10 15.53 -7.62
CA ASP A 665 0.23 14.82 -6.67
C ASP A 665 0.04 15.79 -5.47
N ASP A 666 1.03 15.81 -4.56
CA ASP A 666 1.06 16.70 -3.40
C ASP A 666 2.00 17.90 -3.59
N THR A 667 1.46 19.12 -3.45
CA THR A 667 2.26 20.35 -3.34
C THR A 667 1.97 21.14 -2.07
N CYS A 668 0.69 21.26 -1.70
CA CYS A 668 0.23 22.14 -0.63
C CYS A 668 -0.71 21.42 0.36
N GLY A 669 -0.33 20.20 0.75
CA GLY A 669 -1.25 19.19 1.28
C GLY A 669 -1.63 18.24 0.14
N LEU A 670 -2.83 17.66 0.22
CA LEU A 670 -3.45 16.75 -0.77
C LEU A 670 -3.91 17.50 -2.04
N SER A 671 -3.08 18.43 -2.52
CA SER A 671 -3.44 19.42 -3.53
C SER A 671 -2.26 19.68 -4.45
N SER A 672 -2.51 19.49 -5.74
CA SER A 672 -1.56 19.50 -6.84
C SER A 672 -1.29 20.89 -7.39
N GLU A 673 -0.05 21.07 -7.83
CA GLU A 673 0.38 22.16 -8.70
C GLU A 673 1.38 21.62 -9.74
N ILE A 674 1.19 21.95 -11.02
CA ILE A 674 2.16 21.65 -12.08
C ILE A 674 2.60 22.94 -12.78
N SER A 675 3.86 22.96 -13.24
CA SER A 675 4.39 24.03 -14.08
C SER A 675 5.06 23.46 -15.32
N PHE A 676 4.72 23.96 -16.50
CA PHE A 676 5.30 23.49 -17.77
C PHE A 676 5.53 24.66 -18.75
N PRO A 677 6.52 24.55 -19.66
CA PRO A 677 6.79 25.58 -20.65
C PRO A 677 5.68 25.64 -21.70
N THR A 678 5.21 26.84 -21.99
CA THR A 678 4.19 27.11 -23.01
C THR A 678 4.78 27.84 -24.20
N VAL A 679 4.26 27.58 -25.38
CA VAL A 679 4.50 28.36 -26.60
C VAL A 679 3.21 29.07 -26.96
N CYS A 680 3.30 30.36 -27.29
CA CYS A 680 2.15 31.18 -27.68
C CYS A 680 1.27 30.50 -28.76
N GLY A 681 -0.04 30.41 -28.50
CA GLY A 681 -1.04 29.90 -29.44
C GLY A 681 -1.02 28.38 -29.65
N GLU A 682 -0.15 27.64 -28.96
CA GLU A 682 -0.21 26.18 -28.89
C GLU A 682 -1.20 25.75 -27.80
N SER A 683 -1.92 24.65 -28.04
CA SER A 683 -2.84 24.06 -27.07
C SER A 683 -2.16 22.96 -26.26
N TYR A 684 -2.64 22.72 -25.04
CA TYR A 684 -2.14 21.71 -24.11
C TYR A 684 -3.30 20.97 -23.46
N LEU A 685 -3.21 19.65 -23.30
CA LEU A 685 -4.20 18.89 -22.54
C LEU A 685 -3.83 18.90 -21.06
N ILE A 686 -4.75 19.32 -20.21
CA ILE A 686 -4.65 19.25 -18.75
C ILE A 686 -5.56 18.11 -18.28
N ARG A 687 -4.95 17.07 -17.70
CA ARG A 687 -5.62 15.94 -17.04
C ARG A 687 -5.75 16.26 -15.55
N VAL A 688 -6.98 16.26 -15.05
CA VAL A 688 -7.31 16.53 -13.65
C VAL A 688 -8.02 15.31 -13.10
N GLY A 689 -7.51 14.72 -12.03
CA GLY A 689 -8.21 13.63 -11.32
C GLY A 689 -7.60 13.45 -9.95
N SER A 690 -7.59 12.23 -9.43
CA SER A 690 -7.30 11.94 -8.03
C SER A 690 -6.18 10.92 -7.82
N TYR A 691 -5.60 10.90 -6.61
CA TYR A 691 -4.57 9.94 -6.18
C TYR A 691 -5.07 8.48 -6.11
N SER A 692 -6.36 8.27 -5.82
CA SER A 692 -6.94 6.95 -5.55
C SER A 692 -8.28 6.73 -6.26
N ALA A 693 -8.61 5.47 -6.56
CA ALA A 693 -9.87 5.13 -7.23
C ALA A 693 -11.15 5.57 -6.49
N ALA A 694 -11.07 5.89 -5.20
CA ALA A 694 -12.18 6.42 -4.39
C ALA A 694 -12.18 7.96 -4.27
N GLY A 695 -11.26 8.66 -4.95
CA GLY A 695 -11.14 10.12 -4.91
C GLY A 695 -12.09 10.81 -5.89
N PHE A 696 -13.09 11.50 -5.35
CA PHE A 696 -14.09 12.23 -6.11
C PHE A 696 -14.49 13.53 -5.41
N GLY A 697 -14.77 14.57 -6.19
CA GLY A 697 -15.34 15.79 -5.67
C GLY A 697 -15.29 16.95 -6.67
N ILE A 698 -15.22 18.14 -6.10
CA ILE A 698 -15.19 19.45 -6.76
C ILE A 698 -14.00 20.29 -6.29
N GLY A 699 -13.68 21.34 -7.04
CA GLY A 699 -12.72 22.38 -6.63
C GLY A 699 -12.61 23.49 -7.67
N THR A 700 -11.73 24.46 -7.43
CA THR A 700 -11.39 25.51 -8.42
C THR A 700 -9.94 25.38 -8.86
N LEU A 701 -9.74 25.12 -10.15
CA LEU A 701 -8.43 25.11 -10.80
C LEU A 701 -8.03 26.55 -11.16
N ASP A 702 -6.85 27.00 -10.71
CA ASP A 702 -6.26 28.28 -11.10
C ASP A 702 -5.16 28.05 -12.14
N ILE A 703 -5.28 28.67 -13.31
CA ILE A 703 -4.24 28.69 -14.33
C ILE A 703 -3.65 30.09 -14.43
N THR A 704 -2.34 30.20 -14.18
CA THR A 704 -1.59 31.45 -14.32
C THR A 704 -0.38 31.25 -15.23
N ALA A 705 -0.34 31.97 -16.34
CA ALA A 705 0.83 32.03 -17.20
C ALA A 705 1.74 33.24 -16.89
N SER A 706 3.02 33.06 -17.19
CA SER A 706 4.02 34.14 -17.17
C SER A 706 5.03 33.95 -18.29
N GLY A 707 5.30 35.00 -19.05
CA GLY A 707 6.13 34.92 -20.26
C GLY A 707 6.20 36.22 -21.03
N GLU A 708 6.65 36.13 -22.28
CA GLU A 708 6.35 37.15 -23.29
C GLU A 708 4.91 36.92 -23.75
N ASP A 709 4.05 37.93 -23.59
CA ASP A 709 2.68 37.92 -24.09
C ASP A 709 2.69 37.64 -25.60
N CYS A 710 1.69 36.93 -26.10
CA CYS A 710 1.56 36.47 -27.48
C CYS A 710 1.74 37.54 -28.56
N GLY A 711 1.73 38.84 -28.21
CA GLY A 711 2.19 39.90 -29.10
C GLY A 711 1.30 40.08 -30.32
N GLY A 712 -0.01 39.93 -30.11
CA GLY A 712 -1.06 40.14 -31.09
C GLY A 712 -2.39 40.24 -30.35
N GLY A 713 -2.91 41.46 -30.22
CA GLY A 713 -4.04 41.79 -29.34
C GLY A 713 -5.21 40.81 -29.47
N GLY A 714 -5.77 40.40 -28.32
CA GLY A 714 -6.83 39.39 -28.21
C GLY A 714 -7.96 39.63 -29.22
N GLY A 715 -8.03 38.77 -30.25
CA GLY A 715 -9.00 38.86 -31.34
C GLY A 715 -8.98 40.16 -32.17
N CYS A 716 -8.00 41.05 -31.97
CA CYS A 716 -8.01 42.45 -32.38
C CYS A 716 -6.73 42.86 -33.14
N PRO A 717 -6.62 42.55 -34.46
CA PRO A 717 -5.45 42.92 -35.26
C PRO A 717 -5.17 44.43 -35.39
N ALA A 718 -6.09 45.30 -34.95
CA ALA A 718 -6.03 46.75 -35.12
C ALA A 718 -5.76 47.54 -33.83
N ASP A 719 -5.54 46.85 -32.71
CA ASP A 719 -4.93 47.42 -31.51
C ASP A 719 -3.41 47.34 -31.71
N PHE A 720 -2.74 48.49 -31.78
CA PHE A 720 -1.32 48.59 -32.11
C PHE A 720 -0.48 49.13 -30.95
N ASN A 721 -1.12 49.52 -29.84
CA ASN A 721 -0.47 49.93 -28.62
C ASN A 721 -0.69 48.95 -27.45
N ASP A 722 -1.45 47.88 -27.69
CA ASP A 722 -1.79 46.79 -26.78
C ASP A 722 -2.49 47.30 -25.49
N ASP A 723 -3.36 48.32 -25.62
CA ASP A 723 -4.11 48.88 -24.48
C ASP A 723 -5.54 48.32 -24.28
N GLY A 724 -5.97 47.41 -25.17
CA GLY A 724 -7.24 46.70 -25.14
C GLY A 724 -8.39 47.46 -25.82
N ILE A 725 -8.09 48.55 -26.52
CA ILE A 725 -9.08 49.44 -27.14
C ILE A 725 -8.56 49.98 -28.49
N VAL A 726 -9.20 49.60 -29.59
CA VAL A 726 -8.93 50.21 -30.90
C VAL A 726 -9.50 51.64 -30.93
N ASP A 727 -8.61 52.62 -30.89
CA ASP A 727 -8.87 54.02 -30.55
C ASP A 727 -8.10 55.01 -31.48
N GLY A 728 -8.11 56.30 -31.15
CA GLY A 728 -7.31 57.32 -31.83
C GLY A 728 -5.81 57.19 -31.62
N ALA A 729 -5.35 56.38 -30.66
CA ALA A 729 -3.95 55.99 -30.50
C ALA A 729 -3.48 55.11 -31.68
N ASP A 730 -4.21 54.04 -31.97
CA ASP A 730 -3.91 53.06 -33.03
C ASP A 730 -4.07 53.66 -34.40
N PHE A 731 -5.13 54.45 -34.60
CA PHE A 731 -5.26 55.23 -35.82
C PHE A 731 -4.12 56.24 -35.99
N GLY A 732 -3.53 56.71 -34.88
CA GLY A 732 -2.30 57.50 -34.88
C GLY A 732 -1.09 56.71 -35.37
N LEU A 733 -0.96 55.44 -34.97
CA LEU A 733 0.12 54.52 -35.37
C LEU A 733 0.00 54.14 -36.86
N LEU A 734 -1.20 53.76 -37.32
CA LEU A 734 -1.50 53.50 -38.74
C LEU A 734 -1.11 54.69 -39.64
N LEU A 735 -1.42 55.91 -39.21
CA LEU A 735 -1.05 57.13 -39.95
C LEU A 735 0.46 57.44 -39.93
N VAL A 736 1.23 56.90 -38.99
CA VAL A 736 2.70 57.00 -38.97
C VAL A 736 3.32 56.02 -39.98
N SER A 737 2.73 54.84 -40.14
CA SER A 737 3.22 53.76 -41.00
C SER A 737 2.72 53.82 -42.46
N TRP A 738 2.02 54.89 -42.83
CA TRP A 738 1.41 55.11 -44.15
C TRP A 738 2.39 54.96 -45.35
N GLY A 739 2.14 53.97 -46.22
CA GLY A 739 2.93 53.69 -47.42
C GLY A 739 3.40 52.24 -47.52
N GLU A 740 4.49 51.99 -48.26
CA GLU A 740 5.09 50.64 -48.39
C GLU A 740 5.60 50.14 -47.03
N CYS A 741 4.96 49.09 -46.50
CA CYS A 741 5.16 48.59 -45.14
C CYS A 741 4.99 47.06 -45.07
N ALA A 742 5.71 46.33 -45.92
CA ALA A 742 5.54 44.89 -46.04
C ALA A 742 5.84 44.13 -44.72
N GLY A 743 4.79 43.61 -44.09
CA GLY A 743 4.86 42.85 -42.84
C GLY A 743 4.97 43.70 -41.56
N CYS A 744 4.37 44.89 -41.54
CA CYS A 744 4.12 45.64 -40.30
C CYS A 744 2.67 45.45 -39.82
N PRO A 745 2.38 45.55 -38.51
CA PRO A 745 1.02 45.36 -37.98
C PRO A 745 -0.04 46.23 -38.65
N GLU A 746 0.34 47.43 -39.12
CA GLU A 746 -0.60 48.39 -39.67
C GLU A 746 -1.08 48.08 -41.11
N ASP A 747 -0.48 47.09 -41.79
CA ASP A 747 -0.91 46.53 -43.09
C ASP A 747 -1.98 45.44 -42.86
N LEU A 748 -3.14 45.88 -42.35
CA LEU A 748 -4.25 45.01 -41.91
C LEU A 748 -4.84 44.11 -43.01
N ASN A 749 -4.44 44.28 -44.28
CA ASN A 749 -4.91 43.49 -45.40
C ASN A 749 -3.82 42.68 -46.14
N ASP A 750 -2.57 42.73 -45.66
CA ASP A 750 -1.40 42.02 -46.21
C ASP A 750 -1.09 42.31 -47.71
N ASP A 751 -1.45 43.48 -48.26
CA ASP A 751 -1.14 43.83 -49.66
C ASP A 751 0.23 44.53 -49.86
N GLY A 752 0.90 44.87 -48.75
CA GLY A 752 2.20 45.52 -48.71
C GLY A 752 2.15 47.04 -48.60
N LEU A 753 0.95 47.64 -48.52
CA LEU A 753 0.72 49.08 -48.49
C LEU A 753 -0.29 49.49 -47.41
N VAL A 754 0.17 50.20 -46.38
CA VAL A 754 -0.72 50.86 -45.42
C VAL A 754 -1.41 52.04 -46.11
N ASP A 755 -2.69 51.86 -46.45
CA ASP A 755 -3.48 52.85 -47.19
C ASP A 755 -4.92 53.02 -46.66
N GLY A 756 -5.82 53.60 -47.47
CA GLY A 756 -7.22 53.77 -47.08
C GLY A 756 -8.00 52.46 -46.91
N ALA A 757 -7.49 51.32 -47.37
CA ALA A 757 -8.03 50.01 -47.10
C ALA A 757 -7.90 49.64 -45.61
N ASP A 758 -6.71 49.82 -45.04
CA ASP A 758 -6.39 49.48 -43.64
C ASP A 758 -7.07 50.42 -42.66
N VAL A 759 -7.18 51.71 -43.00
CA VAL A 759 -8.08 52.63 -42.28
C VAL A 759 -9.50 52.09 -42.24
N GLY A 760 -9.96 51.46 -43.32
CA GLY A 760 -11.26 50.81 -43.38
C GLY A 760 -11.39 49.65 -42.41
N LEU A 761 -10.35 48.84 -42.24
CA LEU A 761 -10.31 47.69 -41.33
C LEU A 761 -10.18 48.11 -39.87
N LEU A 762 -9.31 49.07 -39.55
CA LEU A 762 -9.17 49.64 -38.20
C LEU A 762 -10.50 50.29 -37.73
N LEU A 763 -11.19 51.01 -38.62
CA LEU A 763 -12.51 51.58 -38.29
C LEU A 763 -13.63 50.54 -38.15
N VAL A 764 -13.45 49.31 -38.62
CA VAL A 764 -14.38 48.18 -38.38
C VAL A 764 -14.14 47.57 -36.99
N ALA A 765 -12.89 47.56 -36.51
CA ALA A 765 -12.50 47.05 -35.20
C ALA A 765 -12.66 48.06 -34.04
N TRP A 766 -13.05 49.31 -34.32
CA TRP A 766 -13.06 50.41 -33.35
C TRP A 766 -13.90 50.16 -32.09
N GLY A 767 -13.26 50.09 -30.92
CA GLY A 767 -13.89 49.82 -29.64
C GLY A 767 -13.01 48.99 -28.70
N PHE A 768 -13.59 48.53 -27.59
CA PHE A 768 -12.95 47.56 -26.69
C PHE A 768 -12.78 46.21 -27.39
N CYS A 769 -11.62 45.58 -27.17
CA CYS A 769 -11.37 44.20 -27.56
C CYS A 769 -11.91 43.26 -26.47
N PRO A 770 -12.77 42.28 -26.83
CA PRO A 770 -13.37 41.34 -25.89
C PRO A 770 -12.45 40.15 -25.55
#